data_AF-A0A165M4A0-F1
#
_entry.id   AF-A0A165M4A0-F1
#
_cell.length_a   1.000
_cell.length_b   1.000
_cell.length_c   1.000
_cell.angle_alpha   90.00
_cell.angle_beta   90.00
_cell.angle_gamma   90.00
#
_symmetry.space_group_name_H-M   'P 1'
#
loop_
_entity.id
_entity.type
_entity.pdbx_description
1 polymer ?
#
loop_
_entity_poly.entity_id
_entity_poly.type
_entity_poly.pdbx_seq_one_letter_code
_entity_poly.pdbx_strand_id
1 'polypeptide(L)'
;MRLLDIARRPLLAWLGPLSLLGSSLTSTHAAAPDNATRAVKPYGWALNMALVQANGLAAQQPVWFSYVRDSVWFGGMLEYSEMQEAAPYWYNGWVALAYQLQNATLLNYTQTFLEYVLDSQESSGNFGPPPFDTSLPILLWPRYMIMLGLIQHAEADPSQATAIGDLMHNFVTYAAERFADGDLGSEDLGEQYGYQQVRWEELVLVLQWLYDNDPRGQEEQLISLMKAARAQGFSWKDDFYVDNGTFPTEAVSAEDSSMYNHGVNVGESIKSEALAWRMTGDQSDIDSTYDRVDMLWEYHGRPQGIFSTDEHLAGLDPSRGSEYCASVETTFSLETIYATLGNPEWADLTEKIAYNSIPAQSTPDWWAHQYLQQTNQIWVRNHTDGMAWATDGSYSNVMGMEPNYPCCTVNHPQGWPKFWSNSFLLADNKTSLVHAFLGPATVSTTLANGTSASVTVDTLYPFGSTLSYNITASAPFTFYIRIPGWAQDGSSISVNGAAASALTPDTSSALQSVSVGSGETTVELYLDMQIETDERSNSSIAIHRGPLLYAVDIAHNNTETAALRSSSPLEFIETLPNVPASDLTQYDNHTHDHTWLATAPWNIAIDPSTLTFQEESVDELPYYVWDTGAQPQSMTALACEIDWPVVSGDADWPPQSPNDCLGDAFNVTLRPFGGTRLRIGQLPTQWLSTGYWVLVKHYEEFGNVPVEGVSSYLLKPGHRPDQFPVLDALRSGLPALELDQSGLHADGALRKDHAVPQLSPRLR
;
A
#
# COMPACT_ATOMS: atom_id res chain seq x y z
N MET A 1 14.42 -11.81 11.61
CA MET A 1 13.03 -12.12 11.20
C MET A 1 12.59 -13.40 11.90
N ARG A 2 11.47 -13.36 12.64
CA ARG A 2 11.01 -14.48 13.47
C ARG A 2 10.71 -15.71 12.58
N LEU A 3 11.19 -16.86 13.05
CA LEU A 3 10.73 -18.18 12.62
C LEU A 3 9.20 -18.18 12.51
N LEU A 4 8.70 -18.50 11.31
CA LEU A 4 7.29 -18.70 11.01
C LEU A 4 6.70 -19.74 11.97
N ASP A 5 5.87 -19.25 12.87
CA ASP A 5 4.92 -20.04 13.61
C ASP A 5 3.80 -20.39 12.62
N ILE A 6 3.92 -21.55 11.95
CA ILE A 6 2.94 -22.12 10.98
C ILE A 6 1.53 -22.32 11.60
N ALA A 7 1.32 -21.94 12.86
CA ALA A 7 0.12 -22.21 13.65
C ALA A 7 -0.97 -21.11 13.62
N ARG A 8 -0.91 -20.11 12.73
CA ARG A 8 -1.94 -19.04 12.63
C ARG A 8 -2.84 -19.09 11.38
N ARG A 9 -2.90 -20.22 10.66
CA ARG A 9 -3.96 -20.39 9.65
C ARG A 9 -5.30 -20.64 10.37
N PRO A 10 -6.36 -19.84 10.15
CA PRO A 10 -7.68 -20.19 10.66
C PRO A 10 -8.10 -21.52 10.03
N LEU A 11 -8.13 -22.58 10.84
CA LEU A 11 -8.69 -23.87 10.45
C LEU A 11 -10.20 -23.69 10.23
N LEU A 12 -10.61 -23.37 9.01
CA LEU A 12 -11.99 -23.56 8.56
C LEU A 12 -12.28 -25.08 8.60
N ALA A 13 -12.98 -25.50 9.64
CA ALA A 13 -13.17 -26.91 9.96
C ALA A 13 -14.01 -27.64 8.88
N TRP A 14 -13.32 -28.52 8.16
CA TRP A 14 -13.76 -29.76 7.49
C TRP A 14 -15.22 -30.22 7.69
N LEU A 15 -16.00 -30.22 6.60
CA LEU A 15 -17.03 -31.23 6.31
C LEU A 15 -17.20 -31.36 4.77
N GLY A 16 -16.69 -32.46 4.19
CA GLY A 16 -17.02 -32.89 2.81
C GLY A 16 -18.23 -33.83 2.76
N PRO A 17 -18.63 -34.32 1.57
CA PRO A 17 -19.35 -33.57 0.54
C PRO A 17 -20.78 -34.11 0.38
N LEU A 18 -21.76 -33.23 0.23
CA LEU A 18 -23.04 -33.59 -0.42
C LEU A 18 -23.70 -32.34 -1.00
N SER A 19 -23.82 -32.35 -2.31
CA SER A 19 -24.66 -31.50 -3.16
C SER A 19 -26.03 -31.20 -2.56
N LEU A 20 -26.38 -29.91 -2.43
CA LEU A 20 -27.68 -29.32 -2.79
C LEU A 20 -27.69 -27.83 -2.45
N LEU A 21 -28.33 -27.07 -3.35
CA LEU A 21 -28.59 -25.63 -3.33
C LEU A 21 -29.05 -25.06 -1.98
N GLY A 22 -28.58 -23.85 -1.68
CA GLY A 22 -29.35 -22.85 -0.94
C GLY A 22 -28.94 -22.63 0.52
N SER A 23 -28.32 -21.46 0.75
CA SER A 23 -28.26 -20.71 2.02
C SER A 23 -27.47 -21.30 3.19
N SER A 24 -26.77 -20.40 3.90
CA SER A 24 -26.07 -20.57 5.17
C SER A 24 -24.65 -21.14 5.13
N LEU A 25 -23.70 -20.31 4.69
CA LEU A 25 -22.40 -20.23 5.35
C LEU A 25 -22.38 -18.91 6.13
N THR A 26 -22.57 -19.03 7.44
CA THR A 26 -22.32 -17.95 8.40
C THR A 26 -20.83 -17.77 8.52
N SER A 27 -20.31 -16.84 7.75
CA SER A 27 -18.97 -16.29 7.92
C SER A 27 -19.12 -14.78 7.97
N THR A 28 -18.63 -14.19 9.04
CA THR A 28 -18.60 -12.75 9.34
C THR A 28 -17.66 -12.01 8.39
N HIS A 29 -17.85 -12.16 7.08
CA HIS A 29 -17.07 -11.43 6.07
C HIS A 29 -17.67 -10.05 5.87
N ALA A 30 -16.77 -9.07 5.71
CA ALA A 30 -17.13 -7.67 5.68
C ALA A 30 -17.16 -7.19 4.22
N ALA A 31 -18.33 -6.93 3.66
CA ALA A 31 -18.44 -6.37 2.30
C ALA A 31 -18.33 -4.85 2.34
N ALA A 32 -17.88 -4.17 1.29
CA ALA A 32 -18.02 -2.72 1.21
C ALA A 32 -19.52 -2.31 1.32
N PRO A 33 -19.86 -1.12 1.84
CA PRO A 33 -21.22 -0.62 1.85
C PRO A 33 -21.80 -0.58 0.45
N ASP A 34 -23.10 -0.90 0.30
CA ASP A 34 -23.81 -0.94 -0.99
C ASP A 34 -23.88 0.41 -1.75
N ASN A 35 -23.14 1.45 -1.32
CA ASN A 35 -22.93 2.74 -2.01
C ASN A 35 -21.65 3.44 -1.47
N ALA A 36 -20.58 2.67 -1.21
CA ALA A 36 -19.39 3.10 -0.47
C ALA A 36 -18.82 4.43 -0.98
N THR A 37 -18.77 4.58 -2.31
CA THR A 37 -18.24 5.73 -3.04
C THR A 37 -18.85 7.09 -2.65
N ARG A 38 -20.16 7.15 -2.35
CA ARG A 38 -20.82 8.37 -1.86
C ARG A 38 -20.98 8.37 -0.35
N ALA A 39 -21.19 7.19 0.23
CA ALA A 39 -21.46 7.04 1.65
C ALA A 39 -20.27 7.50 2.48
N VAL A 40 -19.05 7.12 2.06
CA VAL A 40 -17.80 7.50 2.72
C VAL A 40 -17.22 8.75 2.06
N LYS A 41 -16.78 9.70 2.88
CA LYS A 41 -16.14 10.94 2.43
C LYS A 41 -14.91 11.24 3.27
N PRO A 42 -13.85 11.80 2.66
CA PRO A 42 -12.68 12.23 3.40
C PRO A 42 -13.05 13.35 4.38
N TYR A 43 -12.41 13.35 5.56
CA TYR A 43 -12.58 14.35 6.61
C TYR A 43 -11.22 14.84 7.09
N GLY A 44 -11.17 15.93 7.88
CA GLY A 44 -9.93 16.46 8.43
C GLY A 44 -8.84 16.66 7.38
N TRP A 45 -7.63 16.15 7.64
CA TRP A 45 -6.52 16.24 6.69
C TRP A 45 -6.75 15.43 5.40
N ALA A 46 -7.53 14.34 5.43
CA ALA A 46 -7.83 13.57 4.22
C ALA A 46 -8.69 14.40 3.24
N LEU A 47 -9.53 15.31 3.75
CA LEU A 47 -10.25 16.25 2.89
C LEU A 47 -9.28 17.21 2.19
N ASN A 48 -8.24 17.69 2.87
CA ASN A 48 -7.19 18.48 2.24
C ASN A 48 -6.47 17.66 1.15
N MET A 49 -6.15 16.40 1.42
CA MET A 49 -5.56 15.49 0.42
C MET A 49 -6.48 15.31 -0.81
N ALA A 50 -7.79 15.15 -0.60
CA ALA A 50 -8.74 15.08 -1.71
C ALA A 50 -8.79 16.38 -2.53
N LEU A 51 -8.73 17.53 -1.86
CA LEU A 51 -8.68 18.84 -2.51
C LEU A 51 -7.36 19.08 -3.25
N VAL A 52 -6.22 18.61 -2.72
CA VAL A 52 -4.92 18.63 -3.41
C VAL A 52 -5.02 17.86 -4.73
N GLN A 53 -5.54 16.64 -4.71
CA GLN A 53 -5.78 15.85 -5.92
C GLN A 53 -6.71 16.55 -6.91
N ALA A 54 -7.81 17.12 -6.43
CA ALA A 54 -8.77 17.86 -7.24
C ALA A 54 -8.21 19.15 -7.87
N ASN A 55 -7.04 19.61 -7.44
CA ASN A 55 -6.32 20.76 -7.99
C ASN A 55 -4.94 20.39 -8.58
N GLY A 56 -4.58 19.11 -8.58
CA GLY A 56 -3.31 18.58 -9.08
C GLY A 56 -3.38 18.13 -10.53
N LEU A 57 -2.33 17.44 -10.98
CA LEU A 57 -2.17 16.92 -12.34
C LEU A 57 -3.38 16.07 -12.75
N ALA A 58 -3.77 15.14 -11.87
CA ALA A 58 -4.90 14.23 -12.05
C ALA A 58 -6.14 14.96 -12.55
N ALA A 59 -6.58 15.99 -11.80
CA ALA A 59 -7.80 16.76 -12.01
C ALA A 59 -7.81 17.61 -13.29
N GLN A 60 -6.63 17.86 -13.87
CA GLN A 60 -6.45 18.75 -15.00
C GLN A 60 -6.35 17.99 -16.33
N GLN A 61 -6.27 16.65 -16.29
CA GLN A 61 -6.13 15.82 -17.49
C GLN A 61 -7.26 16.04 -18.53
N PRO A 62 -8.56 16.14 -18.16
CA PRO A 62 -9.63 16.41 -19.12
C PRO A 62 -9.55 17.80 -19.78
N VAL A 63 -8.72 18.71 -19.25
CA VAL A 63 -8.58 20.07 -19.75
C VAL A 63 -7.54 20.14 -20.87
N TRP A 64 -6.40 19.45 -20.70
CA TRP A 64 -5.26 19.62 -21.60
C TRP A 64 -4.46 18.36 -21.92
N PHE A 65 -4.56 17.30 -21.12
CA PHE A 65 -3.79 16.07 -21.35
C PHE A 65 -4.41 15.26 -22.49
N SER A 66 -3.65 15.08 -23.58
CA SER A 66 -4.17 14.57 -24.86
C SER A 66 -4.89 13.23 -24.76
N TYR A 67 -4.35 12.30 -23.97
CA TYR A 67 -4.88 10.93 -23.85
C TYR A 67 -6.18 10.83 -23.06
N VAL A 68 -6.59 11.91 -22.39
CA VAL A 68 -7.89 12.01 -21.69
C VAL A 68 -8.81 13.00 -22.41
N ARG A 69 -8.33 14.22 -22.70
CA ARG A 69 -9.10 15.28 -23.37
C ARG A 69 -9.68 14.82 -24.71
N ASP A 70 -8.84 14.21 -25.56
CA ASP A 70 -9.19 13.79 -26.93
C ASP A 70 -9.14 12.26 -27.08
N SER A 71 -9.45 11.55 -26.00
CA SER A 71 -9.40 10.08 -25.97
C SER A 71 -10.34 9.45 -27.01
N VAL A 72 -9.91 8.34 -27.60
CA VAL A 72 -10.76 7.45 -28.40
C VAL A 72 -12.01 6.96 -27.65
N TRP A 73 -11.98 6.92 -26.32
CA TRP A 73 -13.12 6.54 -25.47
C TRP A 73 -14.15 7.64 -25.29
N PHE A 74 -13.87 8.86 -25.76
CA PHE A 74 -14.69 10.03 -25.51
C PHE A 74 -14.91 10.87 -26.78
N GLY A 75 -14.90 10.21 -27.94
CA GLY A 75 -15.19 10.81 -29.24
C GLY A 75 -14.02 11.53 -29.90
N GLY A 76 -12.86 11.51 -29.26
CA GLY A 76 -11.61 11.92 -29.87
C GLY A 76 -10.96 10.79 -30.67
N MET A 77 -9.67 10.93 -30.91
CA MET A 77 -8.89 10.00 -31.75
C MET A 77 -7.52 9.66 -31.16
N LEU A 78 -7.20 10.18 -29.97
CA LEU A 78 -5.88 10.05 -29.36
C LEU A 78 -5.86 8.95 -28.32
N GLU A 79 -4.73 8.27 -28.26
CA GLU A 79 -4.39 7.23 -27.29
C GLU A 79 -2.86 7.07 -27.29
N TYR A 80 -2.26 6.57 -26.21
CA TYR A 80 -0.81 6.35 -26.17
C TYR A 80 -0.36 4.94 -26.61
N SER A 81 -1.29 4.00 -26.81
CA SER A 81 -1.00 2.64 -27.27
C SER A 81 -2.22 1.92 -27.88
N GLU A 82 -1.95 0.77 -28.50
CA GLU A 82 -3.00 -0.16 -28.98
C GLU A 82 -3.88 -0.73 -27.86
N MET A 83 -3.46 -0.59 -26.60
CA MET A 83 -4.19 -1.08 -25.44
C MET A 83 -5.46 -0.28 -25.13
N GLN A 84 -5.53 0.98 -25.58
CA GLN A 84 -6.70 1.84 -25.33
C GLN A 84 -7.02 1.98 -23.84
N GLU A 85 -6.01 2.16 -22.98
CA GLU A 85 -6.18 2.06 -21.52
C GLU A 85 -6.24 3.43 -20.78
N ALA A 86 -5.87 4.54 -21.44
CA ALA A 86 -5.72 5.83 -20.78
C ALA A 86 -6.98 6.33 -20.07
N ALA A 87 -8.06 6.48 -20.83
CA ALA A 87 -9.34 6.93 -20.31
C ALA A 87 -10.04 5.92 -19.39
N PRO A 88 -9.95 4.59 -19.64
CA PRO A 88 -10.39 3.60 -18.66
C PRO A 88 -9.79 3.78 -17.27
N TYR A 89 -8.46 3.91 -17.15
CA TYR A 89 -7.82 4.14 -15.85
C TYR A 89 -8.19 5.50 -15.25
N TRP A 90 -8.19 6.55 -16.07
CA TRP A 90 -8.63 7.88 -15.65
C TRP A 90 -10.04 7.83 -15.03
N TYR A 91 -11.01 7.24 -15.73
CA TYR A 91 -12.40 7.17 -15.27
C TYR A 91 -12.53 6.31 -14.00
N ASN A 92 -11.82 5.17 -13.95
CA ASN A 92 -11.79 4.28 -12.79
C ASN A 92 -11.29 4.99 -11.51
N GLY A 93 -10.30 5.88 -11.62
CA GLY A 93 -9.82 6.65 -10.45
C GLY A 93 -10.68 7.85 -10.09
N TRP A 94 -11.32 8.48 -11.08
CA TRP A 94 -11.93 9.80 -10.91
C TRP A 94 -13.33 9.81 -10.32
N VAL A 95 -14.12 8.78 -10.57
CA VAL A 95 -15.52 8.74 -10.12
C VAL A 95 -15.60 8.90 -8.60
N ALA A 96 -14.79 8.14 -7.84
CA ALA A 96 -14.78 8.26 -6.39
C ALA A 96 -14.43 9.68 -5.92
N LEU A 97 -13.37 10.29 -6.45
CA LEU A 97 -12.96 11.64 -6.06
C LEU A 97 -14.07 12.68 -6.31
N ALA A 98 -14.71 12.61 -7.49
CA ALA A 98 -15.78 13.53 -7.88
C ALA A 98 -16.96 13.49 -6.90
N TYR A 99 -17.42 12.29 -6.55
CA TYR A 99 -18.56 12.08 -5.67
C TYR A 99 -18.24 12.29 -4.18
N GLN A 100 -17.04 11.93 -3.73
CA GLN A 100 -16.60 12.20 -2.36
C GLN A 100 -16.55 13.70 -2.06
N LEU A 101 -16.00 14.49 -2.99
CA LEU A 101 -15.92 15.95 -2.86
C LEU A 101 -17.21 16.69 -3.24
N GLN A 102 -18.12 16.05 -3.97
CA GLN A 102 -19.27 16.71 -4.60
C GLN A 102 -18.85 17.91 -5.47
N ASN A 103 -17.71 17.78 -6.16
CA ASN A 103 -17.16 18.85 -6.98
C ASN A 103 -17.89 18.88 -8.33
N ALA A 104 -18.61 19.98 -8.62
CA ALA A 104 -19.43 20.11 -9.82
C ALA A 104 -18.65 19.95 -11.14
N THR A 105 -17.39 20.39 -11.18
CA THR A 105 -16.56 20.25 -12.39
C THR A 105 -16.17 18.80 -12.61
N LEU A 106 -15.70 18.11 -11.56
CA LEU A 106 -15.31 16.70 -11.68
C LEU A 106 -16.55 15.83 -12.01
N LEU A 107 -17.67 16.08 -11.33
CA LEU A 107 -18.94 15.41 -11.59
C LEU A 107 -19.40 15.60 -13.04
N ASN A 108 -19.26 16.81 -13.60
CA ASN A 108 -19.62 17.05 -14.99
C ASN A 108 -18.77 16.24 -15.97
N TYR A 109 -17.45 16.15 -15.74
CA TYR A 109 -16.57 15.33 -16.58
C TYR A 109 -16.93 13.84 -16.50
N THR A 110 -17.11 13.29 -15.29
CA THR A 110 -17.48 11.88 -15.12
C THR A 110 -18.85 11.58 -15.69
N GLN A 111 -19.81 12.50 -15.57
CA GLN A 111 -21.15 12.36 -16.14
C GLN A 111 -21.11 12.39 -17.67
N THR A 112 -20.35 13.31 -18.27
CA THR A 112 -20.28 13.38 -19.73
C THR A 112 -19.59 12.13 -20.28
N PHE A 113 -18.52 11.66 -19.62
CA PHE A 113 -17.86 10.39 -19.98
C PHE A 113 -18.83 9.20 -19.91
N LEU A 114 -19.61 9.09 -18.82
CA LEU A 114 -20.65 8.07 -18.69
C LEU A 114 -21.64 8.13 -19.87
N GLU A 115 -22.16 9.30 -20.21
CA GLU A 115 -23.11 9.48 -21.31
C GLU A 115 -22.53 8.99 -22.64
N TYR A 116 -21.27 9.32 -22.93
CA TYR A 116 -20.60 8.84 -24.14
C TYR A 116 -20.42 7.32 -24.15
N VAL A 117 -20.02 6.72 -23.02
CA VAL A 117 -19.88 5.26 -22.89
C VAL A 117 -21.23 4.57 -23.14
N LEU A 118 -22.31 5.08 -22.53
CA LEU A 118 -23.67 4.57 -22.75
C LEU A 118 -24.09 4.67 -24.22
N ASP A 119 -23.86 5.82 -24.86
CA ASP A 119 -24.21 6.07 -26.26
C ASP A 119 -23.36 5.26 -27.26
N SER A 120 -22.17 4.81 -26.84
CA SER A 120 -21.26 4.00 -27.68
C SER A 120 -21.69 2.53 -27.81
N GLN A 121 -22.68 2.08 -27.03
CA GLN A 121 -23.07 0.67 -27.04
C GLN A 121 -23.71 0.25 -28.37
N GLU A 122 -23.14 -0.81 -28.95
CA GLU A 122 -23.62 -1.44 -30.17
C GLU A 122 -24.72 -2.48 -29.89
N SER A 123 -25.44 -2.89 -30.93
CA SER A 123 -26.46 -3.95 -30.82
C SER A 123 -25.90 -5.32 -30.42
N SER A 124 -24.59 -5.53 -30.57
CA SER A 124 -23.88 -6.73 -30.12
C SER A 124 -23.70 -6.77 -28.60
N GLY A 125 -23.83 -5.63 -27.91
CA GLY A 125 -23.47 -5.46 -26.50
C GLY A 125 -22.04 -4.95 -26.28
N ASN A 126 -21.20 -4.92 -27.33
CA ASN A 126 -19.92 -4.22 -27.29
C ASN A 126 -20.13 -2.71 -27.05
N PHE A 127 -19.18 -2.05 -26.40
CA PHE A 127 -19.16 -0.59 -26.23
C PHE A 127 -17.71 -0.08 -26.33
N GLY A 128 -17.54 1.23 -26.50
CA GLY A 128 -16.23 1.85 -26.64
C GLY A 128 -15.62 1.72 -28.04
N PRO A 129 -14.35 2.15 -28.21
CA PRO A 129 -13.70 2.23 -29.51
C PRO A 129 -13.41 0.83 -30.10
N PRO A 130 -13.39 0.70 -31.44
CA PRO A 130 -12.85 -0.48 -32.11
C PRO A 130 -11.31 -0.51 -31.99
N PRO A 131 -10.66 -1.66 -32.23
CA PRO A 131 -9.20 -1.73 -32.35
C PRO A 131 -8.73 -0.86 -33.52
N PHE A 132 -7.51 -0.31 -33.43
CA PHE A 132 -6.94 0.47 -34.53
C PHE A 132 -6.71 -0.40 -35.78
N ASP A 133 -6.32 -1.66 -35.59
CA ASP A 133 -6.37 -2.70 -36.63
C ASP A 133 -7.65 -3.55 -36.50
N THR A 134 -8.59 -3.32 -37.41
CA THR A 134 -9.89 -4.02 -37.44
C THR A 134 -9.80 -5.50 -37.83
N SER A 135 -8.62 -6.00 -38.20
CA SER A 135 -8.38 -7.44 -38.41
C SER A 135 -8.09 -8.20 -37.13
N LEU A 136 -7.83 -7.49 -36.03
CA LEU A 136 -7.51 -8.08 -34.74
C LEU A 136 -8.75 -8.18 -33.82
N PRO A 137 -8.75 -9.12 -32.85
CA PRO A 137 -9.82 -9.22 -31.86
C PRO A 137 -9.90 -7.96 -30.97
N ILE A 138 -11.12 -7.61 -30.57
CA ILE A 138 -11.35 -6.56 -29.57
C ILE A 138 -10.77 -6.97 -28.22
N LEU A 139 -10.02 -6.06 -27.60
CA LEU A 139 -9.58 -6.18 -26.21
C LEU A 139 -10.79 -5.92 -25.28
N LEU A 140 -11.14 -6.91 -24.48
CA LEU A 140 -12.16 -6.82 -23.43
C LEU A 140 -11.63 -6.11 -22.19
N TRP A 141 -10.33 -6.14 -21.95
CA TRP A 141 -9.78 -5.66 -20.69
C TRP A 141 -9.92 -4.17 -20.39
N PRO A 142 -9.76 -3.25 -21.36
CA PRO A 142 -10.00 -1.84 -21.09
C PRO A 142 -11.48 -1.57 -20.77
N ARG A 143 -12.39 -2.43 -21.25
CA ARG A 143 -13.84 -2.33 -20.99
C ARG A 143 -14.18 -2.71 -19.57
N TYR A 144 -13.58 -3.77 -19.01
CA TYR A 144 -13.82 -4.06 -17.59
C TYR A 144 -13.19 -3.00 -16.66
N MET A 145 -12.10 -2.33 -17.06
CA MET A 145 -11.58 -1.17 -16.31
C MET A 145 -12.59 -0.02 -16.28
N ILE A 146 -13.25 0.28 -17.40
CA ILE A 146 -14.39 1.21 -17.41
C ILE A 146 -15.51 0.72 -16.51
N MET A 147 -15.84 -0.57 -16.56
CA MET A 147 -16.90 -1.13 -15.71
C MET A 147 -16.59 -1.01 -14.22
N LEU A 148 -15.32 -1.05 -13.79
CA LEU A 148 -14.97 -0.71 -12.39
C LEU A 148 -15.28 0.75 -12.05
N GLY A 149 -15.07 1.69 -12.98
CA GLY A 149 -15.53 3.07 -12.86
C GLY A 149 -17.06 3.19 -12.87
N LEU A 150 -17.75 2.38 -13.70
CA LEU A 150 -19.22 2.35 -13.75
C LEU A 150 -19.85 1.81 -12.47
N ILE A 151 -19.23 0.81 -11.84
CA ILE A 151 -19.62 0.30 -10.52
C ILE A 151 -19.62 1.43 -9.49
N GLN A 152 -18.49 2.15 -9.40
CA GLN A 152 -18.37 3.31 -8.51
C GLN A 152 -19.42 4.38 -8.83
N HIS A 153 -19.75 4.58 -10.11
CA HIS A 153 -20.73 5.58 -10.54
C HIS A 153 -22.15 5.16 -10.16
N ALA A 154 -22.54 3.90 -10.40
CA ALA A 154 -23.84 3.37 -10.04
C ALA A 154 -24.08 3.41 -8.52
N GLU A 155 -23.05 3.11 -7.74
CA GLU A 155 -23.06 3.22 -6.28
C GLU A 155 -23.13 4.67 -5.78
N ALA A 156 -22.52 5.61 -6.50
CA ALA A 156 -22.54 7.00 -6.10
C ALA A 156 -23.82 7.74 -6.53
N ASP A 157 -24.37 7.41 -7.69
CA ASP A 157 -25.62 7.92 -8.25
C ASP A 157 -26.58 6.79 -8.64
N PRO A 158 -27.48 6.40 -7.72
CA PRO A 158 -28.51 5.39 -7.98
C PRO A 158 -29.46 5.73 -9.13
N SER A 159 -29.51 6.98 -9.60
CA SER A 159 -30.34 7.34 -10.77
C SER A 159 -29.76 6.82 -12.09
N GLN A 160 -28.44 6.58 -12.14
CA GLN A 160 -27.74 6.00 -13.29
C GLN A 160 -27.64 4.47 -13.23
N ALA A 161 -27.86 3.87 -12.05
CA ALA A 161 -27.63 2.45 -11.80
C ALA A 161 -28.33 1.52 -12.81
N THR A 162 -29.58 1.82 -13.19
CA THR A 162 -30.30 1.01 -14.19
C THR A 162 -29.63 1.05 -15.57
N ALA A 163 -29.26 2.24 -16.06
CA ALA A 163 -28.64 2.41 -17.37
C ALA A 163 -27.25 1.77 -17.42
N ILE A 164 -26.49 1.93 -16.33
CA ILE A 164 -25.19 1.27 -16.14
C ILE A 164 -25.37 -0.25 -16.14
N GLY A 165 -26.30 -0.78 -15.35
CA GLY A 165 -26.62 -2.20 -15.31
C GLY A 165 -27.05 -2.74 -16.69
N ASP A 166 -27.87 -1.99 -17.43
CA ASP A 166 -28.28 -2.36 -18.80
C ASP A 166 -27.05 -2.51 -19.72
N LEU A 167 -26.14 -1.53 -19.72
CA LEU A 167 -24.92 -1.58 -20.50
C LEU A 167 -24.06 -2.79 -20.12
N MET A 168 -23.87 -3.00 -18.81
CA MET A 168 -23.02 -4.09 -18.31
C MET A 168 -23.59 -5.47 -18.64
N HIS A 169 -24.91 -5.69 -18.50
CA HIS A 169 -25.56 -6.96 -18.86
C HIS A 169 -25.50 -7.26 -20.37
N ASN A 170 -25.64 -6.23 -21.21
CA ASN A 170 -25.45 -6.38 -22.66
C ASN A 170 -23.99 -6.75 -22.97
N PHE A 171 -23.02 -6.12 -22.31
CA PHE A 171 -21.61 -6.49 -22.44
C PHE A 171 -21.33 -7.92 -21.95
N VAL A 172 -21.96 -8.39 -20.86
CA VAL A 172 -21.85 -9.78 -20.39
C VAL A 172 -22.23 -10.77 -21.49
N THR A 173 -23.30 -10.48 -22.24
CA THR A 173 -23.71 -11.31 -23.38
C THR A 173 -22.65 -11.31 -24.48
N TYR A 174 -22.17 -10.12 -24.87
CA TYR A 174 -21.08 -9.98 -25.83
C TYR A 174 -19.81 -10.75 -25.41
N ALA A 175 -19.34 -10.55 -24.18
CA ALA A 175 -18.16 -11.20 -23.66
C ALA A 175 -18.33 -12.73 -23.63
N ALA A 176 -19.50 -13.23 -23.19
CA ALA A 176 -19.78 -14.67 -23.19
C ALA A 176 -19.67 -15.30 -24.58
N GLU A 177 -20.14 -14.62 -25.63
CA GLU A 177 -19.96 -15.08 -27.02
C GLU A 177 -18.48 -15.11 -27.41
N ARG A 178 -17.70 -14.07 -27.08
CA ARG A 178 -16.26 -14.00 -27.39
C ARG A 178 -15.46 -15.10 -26.68
N PHE A 179 -15.76 -15.37 -25.41
CA PHE A 179 -15.16 -16.48 -24.66
C PHE A 179 -15.57 -17.85 -25.23
N ALA A 180 -16.80 -18.01 -25.74
CA ALA A 180 -17.26 -19.25 -26.34
C ALA A 180 -16.61 -19.53 -27.70
N ASP A 181 -16.40 -18.47 -28.50
CA ASP A 181 -15.81 -18.56 -29.84
C ASP A 181 -14.26 -18.58 -29.82
N GLY A 182 -13.64 -18.27 -28.68
CA GLY A 182 -12.18 -18.14 -28.56
C GLY A 182 -11.63 -16.90 -29.25
N ASP A 183 -12.47 -15.89 -29.48
CA ASP A 183 -12.12 -14.63 -30.18
C ASP A 183 -11.51 -13.60 -29.22
N LEU A 184 -10.62 -14.03 -28.33
CA LEU A 184 -9.98 -13.16 -27.34
C LEU A 184 -8.56 -12.74 -27.75
N GLY A 185 -7.99 -13.39 -28.76
CA GLY A 185 -6.56 -13.32 -29.03
C GLY A 185 -5.73 -14.13 -28.04
N SER A 186 -4.43 -14.22 -28.31
CA SER A 186 -3.43 -14.86 -27.47
C SER A 186 -2.16 -14.02 -27.46
N GLU A 187 -1.23 -14.32 -26.56
CA GLU A 187 0.09 -13.68 -26.51
C GLU A 187 0.84 -13.67 -27.86
N ASP A 188 0.57 -14.63 -28.75
CA ASP A 188 1.14 -14.69 -30.11
C ASP A 188 0.79 -13.45 -30.97
N LEU A 189 -0.26 -12.71 -30.60
CA LEU A 189 -0.71 -11.49 -31.27
C LEU A 189 -0.08 -10.21 -30.70
N GLY A 190 0.74 -10.31 -29.66
CA GLY A 190 1.44 -9.18 -29.03
C GLY A 190 1.07 -8.95 -27.57
N GLU A 191 1.81 -8.05 -26.93
CA GLU A 191 1.76 -7.77 -25.49
C GLU A 191 0.37 -7.38 -24.99
N GLN A 192 -0.39 -6.59 -25.77
CA GLN A 192 -1.74 -6.16 -25.43
C GLN A 192 -2.73 -7.32 -25.23
N TYR A 193 -2.49 -8.47 -25.88
CA TYR A 193 -3.27 -9.70 -25.68
C TYR A 193 -2.75 -10.55 -24.51
N GLY A 194 -1.47 -10.39 -24.14
CA GLY A 194 -0.94 -10.91 -22.87
C GLY A 194 -1.62 -10.24 -21.68
N TYR A 195 -1.80 -8.92 -21.70
CA TYR A 195 -2.58 -8.18 -20.69
C TYR A 195 -4.00 -8.74 -20.53
N GLN A 196 -4.68 -9.04 -21.65
CA GLN A 196 -6.00 -9.65 -21.63
C GLN A 196 -6.02 -11.01 -20.91
N GLN A 197 -4.98 -11.83 -21.11
CA GLN A 197 -4.89 -13.16 -20.52
C GLN A 197 -4.63 -13.11 -19.01
N VAL A 198 -3.84 -12.16 -18.53
CA VAL A 198 -3.40 -12.10 -17.13
C VAL A 198 -4.32 -11.31 -16.20
N ARG A 199 -5.16 -10.41 -16.74
CA ARG A 199 -6.05 -9.51 -15.96
C ARG A 199 -7.51 -10.02 -15.86
N TRP A 200 -7.75 -11.32 -16.07
CA TRP A 200 -9.11 -11.88 -16.13
C TRP A 200 -9.92 -11.69 -14.83
N GLU A 201 -9.24 -11.56 -13.69
CA GLU A 201 -9.86 -11.36 -12.38
C GLU A 201 -10.63 -10.05 -12.26
N GLU A 202 -10.27 -9.03 -13.05
CA GLU A 202 -10.98 -7.75 -13.06
C GLU A 202 -12.37 -7.90 -13.69
N LEU A 203 -12.48 -8.72 -14.74
CA LEU A 203 -13.79 -9.12 -15.27
C LEU A 203 -14.59 -9.88 -14.21
N VAL A 204 -13.95 -10.78 -13.47
CA VAL A 204 -14.61 -11.54 -12.41
C VAL A 204 -15.13 -10.62 -11.30
N LEU A 205 -14.36 -9.62 -10.88
CA LEU A 205 -14.80 -8.62 -9.90
C LEU A 205 -16.07 -7.89 -10.37
N VAL A 206 -16.09 -7.47 -11.64
CA VAL A 206 -17.25 -6.82 -12.27
C VAL A 206 -18.49 -7.73 -12.29
N LEU A 207 -18.31 -9.00 -12.65
CA LEU A 207 -19.41 -9.98 -12.72
C LEU A 207 -19.96 -10.32 -11.33
N GLN A 208 -19.10 -10.36 -10.31
CA GLN A 208 -19.53 -10.55 -8.93
C GLN A 208 -20.35 -9.36 -8.43
N TRP A 209 -19.98 -8.14 -8.80
CA TRP A 209 -20.79 -6.97 -8.47
C TRP A 209 -22.19 -7.04 -9.09
N LEU A 210 -22.31 -7.42 -10.37
CA LEU A 210 -23.62 -7.63 -11.01
C LEU A 210 -24.41 -8.74 -10.30
N TYR A 211 -23.75 -9.85 -9.96
CA TYR A 211 -24.38 -10.95 -9.25
C TYR A 211 -24.98 -10.52 -7.90
N ASP A 212 -24.24 -9.71 -7.14
CA ASP A 212 -24.65 -9.28 -5.80
C ASP A 212 -25.71 -8.16 -5.84
N ASN A 213 -25.65 -7.26 -6.83
CA ASN A 213 -26.42 -6.01 -6.83
C ASN A 213 -27.53 -5.95 -7.89
N ASP A 214 -27.36 -6.59 -9.04
CA ASP A 214 -28.33 -6.58 -10.15
C ASP A 214 -28.30 -7.88 -10.97
N PRO A 215 -28.66 -9.06 -10.39
CA PRO A 215 -28.48 -10.35 -11.05
C PRO A 215 -29.46 -10.62 -12.20
N ARG A 216 -30.63 -9.97 -12.22
CA ARG A 216 -31.68 -10.08 -13.26
C ARG A 216 -32.11 -11.50 -13.67
N GLY A 217 -31.96 -12.49 -12.79
CA GLY A 217 -32.23 -13.89 -13.14
C GLY A 217 -31.17 -14.49 -14.10
N GLN A 218 -30.03 -13.83 -14.27
CA GLN A 218 -28.92 -14.22 -15.14
C GLN A 218 -27.74 -14.81 -14.34
N GLU A 219 -27.96 -15.26 -13.10
CA GLU A 219 -26.95 -15.80 -12.20
C GLU A 219 -26.12 -16.91 -12.87
N GLU A 220 -26.77 -17.78 -13.65
CA GLU A 220 -26.10 -18.87 -14.36
C GLU A 220 -25.14 -18.37 -15.45
N GLN A 221 -25.52 -17.33 -16.20
CA GLN A 221 -24.67 -16.74 -17.24
C GLN A 221 -23.48 -16.01 -16.61
N LEU A 222 -23.72 -15.22 -15.55
CA LEU A 222 -22.67 -14.53 -14.81
C LEU A 222 -21.64 -15.53 -14.27
N ILE A 223 -22.09 -16.58 -13.57
CA ILE A 223 -21.21 -17.63 -13.05
C ILE A 223 -20.46 -18.37 -14.16
N SER A 224 -21.13 -18.67 -15.26
CA SER A 224 -20.51 -19.37 -16.40
C SER A 224 -19.41 -18.53 -17.04
N LEU A 225 -19.65 -17.23 -17.24
CA LEU A 225 -18.64 -16.31 -17.77
C LEU A 225 -17.46 -16.14 -16.81
N MET A 226 -17.70 -16.02 -15.50
CA MET A 226 -16.59 -15.93 -14.55
C MET A 226 -15.71 -17.19 -14.56
N LYS A 227 -16.33 -18.38 -14.67
CA LYS A 227 -15.60 -19.64 -14.82
C LYS A 227 -14.83 -19.72 -16.14
N ALA A 228 -15.41 -19.22 -17.23
CA ALA A 228 -14.75 -19.15 -18.53
C ALA A 228 -13.53 -18.20 -18.48
N ALA A 229 -13.67 -17.04 -17.85
CA ALA A 229 -12.58 -16.08 -17.63
C ALA A 229 -11.41 -16.72 -16.89
N ARG A 230 -11.65 -17.36 -15.73
CA ARG A 230 -10.61 -18.06 -14.97
C ARG A 230 -9.99 -19.21 -15.75
N ALA A 231 -10.79 -19.99 -16.49
CA ALA A 231 -10.31 -21.18 -17.19
C ALA A 231 -9.49 -20.87 -18.46
N GLN A 232 -9.74 -19.73 -19.10
CA GLN A 232 -9.03 -19.30 -20.31
C GLN A 232 -7.94 -18.27 -20.03
N GLY A 233 -7.98 -17.61 -18.87
CA GLY A 233 -6.93 -16.73 -18.37
C GLY A 233 -5.72 -17.49 -17.83
N PHE A 234 -4.69 -16.74 -17.47
CA PHE A 234 -3.46 -17.29 -16.88
C PHE A 234 -3.72 -17.82 -15.45
N SER A 235 -3.19 -19.02 -15.14
CA SER A 235 -3.35 -19.62 -13.81
C SER A 235 -2.31 -19.06 -12.83
N TRP A 236 -2.65 -17.94 -12.19
CA TRP A 236 -1.83 -17.36 -11.12
C TRP A 236 -1.50 -18.37 -10.02
N LYS A 237 -2.49 -19.20 -9.64
CA LYS A 237 -2.38 -20.18 -8.56
C LYS A 237 -1.50 -21.38 -8.91
N ASP A 238 -1.66 -21.96 -10.09
CA ASP A 238 -1.01 -23.23 -10.43
C ASP A 238 0.28 -23.06 -11.24
N ASP A 239 0.44 -21.91 -11.93
CA ASP A 239 1.56 -21.69 -12.83
C ASP A 239 2.58 -20.66 -12.29
N PHE A 240 2.17 -19.63 -11.53
CA PHE A 240 3.08 -18.55 -11.08
C PHE A 240 3.40 -18.58 -9.58
N TYR A 241 2.39 -18.50 -8.71
CA TYR A 241 2.57 -18.52 -7.25
C TYR A 241 2.76 -19.94 -6.72
N VAL A 242 3.81 -20.60 -7.21
CA VAL A 242 4.17 -21.98 -6.87
C VAL A 242 5.63 -22.07 -6.42
N ASP A 243 5.87 -22.78 -5.32
CA ASP A 243 7.21 -23.05 -4.78
C ASP A 243 7.88 -24.22 -5.51
N ASN A 244 8.12 -24.06 -6.82
CA ASN A 244 8.81 -25.03 -7.67
C ASN A 244 9.94 -24.38 -8.51
N GLY A 245 10.24 -23.11 -8.25
CA GLY A 245 11.20 -22.30 -8.99
C GLY A 245 10.62 -21.43 -10.11
N THR A 246 9.30 -21.47 -10.37
CA THR A 246 8.68 -20.55 -11.34
C THR A 246 8.59 -19.11 -10.82
N PHE A 247 8.20 -18.93 -9.55
CA PHE A 247 8.15 -17.60 -8.95
C PHE A 247 9.58 -17.02 -8.82
N PRO A 248 9.88 -15.84 -9.38
CA PRO A 248 11.18 -15.20 -9.20
C PRO A 248 11.44 -14.93 -7.72
N THR A 249 12.57 -15.39 -7.20
CA THR A 249 13.00 -15.10 -5.81
C THR A 249 14.07 -14.01 -5.74
N GLU A 250 14.49 -13.52 -6.91
CA GLU A 250 15.47 -12.46 -7.12
C GLU A 250 14.94 -11.48 -8.18
N ALA A 251 15.68 -10.40 -8.44
CA ALA A 251 15.30 -9.43 -9.47
C ALA A 251 15.24 -10.08 -10.86
N VAL A 252 14.14 -9.85 -11.57
CA VAL A 252 13.93 -10.31 -12.94
C VAL A 252 14.87 -9.57 -13.88
N SER A 253 15.51 -10.32 -14.79
CA SER A 253 16.37 -9.77 -15.83
C SER A 253 15.55 -9.25 -17.01
N ALA A 254 16.11 -8.37 -17.82
CA ALA A 254 15.45 -7.92 -19.05
C ALA A 254 15.21 -9.06 -20.07
N GLU A 255 15.94 -10.17 -19.96
CA GLU A 255 15.78 -11.34 -20.83
C GLU A 255 14.61 -12.23 -20.37
N ASP A 256 14.26 -12.17 -19.09
CA ASP A 256 13.22 -12.98 -18.44
C ASP A 256 11.94 -12.17 -18.13
N SER A 257 11.88 -10.91 -18.57
CA SER A 257 10.71 -10.05 -18.39
C SER A 257 9.50 -10.62 -19.13
N SER A 258 8.35 -10.65 -18.46
CA SER A 258 7.10 -11.14 -19.06
C SER A 258 5.88 -10.55 -18.35
N MET A 259 4.70 -10.71 -18.95
CA MET A 259 3.43 -10.24 -18.38
C MET A 259 3.12 -10.84 -17.00
N TYR A 260 3.68 -12.00 -16.67
CA TYR A 260 3.44 -12.69 -15.39
C TYR A 260 4.25 -12.07 -14.24
N ASN A 261 5.41 -11.50 -14.54
CA ASN A 261 6.26 -10.83 -13.55
C ASN A 261 6.19 -9.29 -13.62
N HIS A 262 5.30 -8.76 -14.46
CA HIS A 262 4.96 -7.34 -14.54
C HIS A 262 4.27 -6.87 -13.24
N GLY A 263 4.80 -5.81 -12.62
CA GLY A 263 4.43 -5.36 -11.29
C GLY A 263 2.96 -5.05 -11.10
N VAL A 264 2.35 -4.34 -12.05
CA VAL A 264 0.92 -4.01 -11.99
C VAL A 264 0.07 -5.26 -12.05
N ASN A 265 0.39 -6.19 -12.97
CA ASN A 265 -0.35 -7.45 -13.11
C ASN A 265 -0.20 -8.32 -11.86
N VAL A 266 0.99 -8.37 -11.28
CA VAL A 266 1.24 -9.03 -9.98
C VAL A 266 0.37 -8.38 -8.90
N GLY A 267 0.34 -7.05 -8.81
CA GLY A 267 -0.48 -6.30 -7.86
C GLY A 267 -1.98 -6.56 -8.02
N GLU A 268 -2.49 -6.59 -9.26
CA GLU A 268 -3.87 -6.92 -9.60
C GLU A 268 -4.21 -8.38 -9.30
N SER A 269 -3.27 -9.31 -9.53
CA SER A 269 -3.45 -10.75 -9.33
C SER A 269 -3.63 -11.16 -7.87
N ILE A 270 -3.24 -10.31 -6.90
CA ILE A 270 -3.33 -10.62 -5.46
C ILE A 270 -4.77 -11.02 -5.07
N LYS A 271 -5.78 -10.39 -5.67
CA LYS A 271 -7.20 -10.69 -5.40
C LYS A 271 -7.77 -11.88 -6.17
N SER A 272 -7.07 -12.42 -7.17
CA SER A 272 -7.68 -13.34 -8.14
C SER A 272 -8.25 -14.60 -7.50
N GLU A 273 -7.57 -15.21 -6.53
CA GLU A 273 -8.06 -16.45 -5.90
C GLU A 273 -9.06 -16.22 -4.76
N ALA A 274 -9.02 -15.07 -4.08
CA ALA A 274 -10.09 -14.70 -3.17
C ALA A 274 -11.41 -14.52 -3.93
N LEU A 275 -11.34 -13.88 -5.11
CA LEU A 275 -12.48 -13.77 -6.02
C LEU A 275 -12.89 -15.14 -6.56
N ALA A 276 -11.92 -16.01 -6.87
CA ALA A 276 -12.19 -17.35 -7.38
C ALA A 276 -12.91 -18.23 -6.34
N TRP A 277 -12.47 -18.17 -5.08
CA TRP A 277 -13.07 -18.87 -3.96
C TRP A 277 -14.58 -18.58 -3.82
N ARG A 278 -15.01 -17.34 -4.05
CA ARG A 278 -16.44 -16.97 -4.00
C ARG A 278 -17.31 -17.76 -4.99
N MET A 279 -16.70 -18.28 -6.06
CA MET A 279 -17.38 -19.06 -7.09
C MET A 279 -17.22 -20.57 -6.92
N THR A 280 -16.08 -21.01 -6.40
CA THR A 280 -15.72 -22.43 -6.30
C THR A 280 -16.03 -23.03 -4.94
N GLY A 281 -15.92 -22.23 -3.87
CA GLY A 281 -15.89 -22.70 -2.49
C GLY A 281 -14.66 -23.56 -2.16
N ASP A 282 -13.62 -23.58 -3.02
CA ASP A 282 -12.45 -24.44 -2.86
C ASP A 282 -11.46 -23.83 -1.86
N GLN A 283 -11.12 -24.59 -0.81
CA GLN A 283 -10.16 -24.15 0.21
C GLN A 283 -8.78 -23.82 -0.38
N SER A 284 -8.38 -24.49 -1.46
CA SER A 284 -7.09 -24.23 -2.10
C SER A 284 -7.00 -22.85 -2.77
N ASP A 285 -8.14 -22.21 -3.06
CA ASP A 285 -8.18 -20.82 -3.53
C ASP A 285 -7.87 -19.83 -2.37
N ILE A 286 -8.37 -20.13 -1.15
CA ILE A 286 -7.98 -19.38 0.06
C ILE A 286 -6.50 -19.58 0.34
N ASP A 287 -6.02 -20.83 0.36
CA ASP A 287 -4.62 -21.14 0.67
C ASP A 287 -3.67 -20.40 -0.28
N SER A 288 -3.96 -20.41 -1.60
CA SER A 288 -3.19 -19.65 -2.60
C SER A 288 -3.24 -18.13 -2.40
N THR A 289 -4.33 -17.58 -1.85
CA THR A 289 -4.42 -16.14 -1.54
C THR A 289 -3.45 -15.75 -0.42
N TYR A 290 -3.28 -16.59 0.59
CA TYR A 290 -2.28 -16.37 1.64
C TYR A 290 -0.86 -16.56 1.10
N ASP A 291 -0.62 -17.71 0.46
CA ASP A 291 0.72 -18.09 0.01
C ASP A 291 1.32 -17.06 -0.97
N ARG A 292 0.52 -16.47 -1.88
CA ARG A 292 1.02 -15.45 -2.83
C ARG A 292 1.44 -14.14 -2.17
N VAL A 293 0.72 -13.69 -1.14
CA VAL A 293 1.08 -12.47 -0.41
C VAL A 293 2.36 -12.72 0.38
N ASP A 294 2.46 -13.88 1.03
CA ASP A 294 3.67 -14.28 1.76
C ASP A 294 4.88 -14.34 0.82
N MET A 295 4.77 -15.03 -0.32
CA MET A 295 5.85 -15.15 -1.30
C MET A 295 6.28 -13.78 -1.85
N LEU A 296 5.33 -12.94 -2.26
CA LEU A 296 5.65 -11.64 -2.85
C LEU A 296 6.40 -10.73 -1.87
N TRP A 297 5.98 -10.69 -0.60
CA TRP A 297 6.66 -9.87 0.40
C TRP A 297 7.94 -10.48 0.94
N GLU A 298 8.08 -11.81 0.94
CA GLU A 298 9.34 -12.48 1.28
C GLU A 298 10.46 -12.09 0.31
N TYR A 299 10.20 -12.16 -0.99
CA TYR A 299 11.25 -12.00 -2.01
C TYR A 299 11.36 -10.60 -2.60
N HIS A 300 10.31 -9.80 -2.52
CA HIS A 300 10.27 -8.47 -3.14
C HIS A 300 9.78 -7.35 -2.20
N GLY A 301 9.35 -7.67 -0.98
CA GLY A 301 8.75 -6.70 -0.06
C GLY A 301 9.72 -5.61 0.43
N ARG A 302 9.28 -4.36 0.39
CA ARG A 302 10.03 -3.19 0.88
C ARG A 302 9.43 -2.65 2.19
N PRO A 303 10.24 -1.98 3.05
CA PRO A 303 9.74 -1.48 4.33
C PRO A 303 8.62 -0.43 4.19
N GLN A 304 8.53 0.30 3.07
CA GLN A 304 7.43 1.24 2.83
C GLN A 304 6.08 0.55 2.52
N GLY A 305 6.02 -0.78 2.56
CA GLY A 305 4.80 -1.56 2.39
C GLY A 305 4.64 -2.17 1.01
N ILE A 306 5.12 -1.53 -0.06
CA ILE A 306 5.03 -2.08 -1.43
C ILE A 306 6.20 -3.03 -1.74
N PHE A 307 6.02 -3.93 -2.71
CA PHE A 307 7.12 -4.73 -3.25
C PHE A 307 7.87 -3.95 -4.34
N SER A 308 9.16 -4.23 -4.53
CA SER A 308 9.92 -3.59 -5.62
C SER A 308 9.55 -4.22 -6.96
N THR A 309 9.25 -3.35 -7.90
CA THR A 309 8.95 -3.69 -9.28
C THR A 309 9.32 -2.52 -10.15
N ASP A 310 10.40 -2.66 -10.92
CA ASP A 310 10.78 -1.67 -11.93
C ASP A 310 10.31 -2.16 -13.29
N GLU A 311 9.00 -1.98 -13.50
CA GLU A 311 8.13 -2.67 -14.46
C GLU A 311 7.97 -4.17 -14.13
N HIS A 312 9.04 -4.85 -13.72
CA HIS A 312 9.02 -6.27 -13.34
C HIS A 312 9.62 -6.49 -11.94
N LEU A 313 9.27 -7.62 -11.30
CA LEU A 313 9.71 -7.95 -9.94
C LEU A 313 11.22 -7.79 -9.72
N ALA A 314 11.62 -7.02 -8.70
CA ALA A 314 12.95 -6.41 -8.62
C ALA A 314 13.79 -6.77 -7.37
N GLY A 315 13.40 -7.80 -6.60
CA GLY A 315 14.18 -8.32 -5.46
C GLY A 315 14.13 -7.46 -4.17
N LEU A 316 15.18 -7.51 -3.36
CA LEU A 316 15.23 -6.85 -2.04
C LEU A 316 16.25 -5.70 -1.96
N ASP A 317 16.73 -5.19 -3.09
CA ASP A 317 17.67 -4.08 -3.12
C ASP A 317 16.93 -2.74 -2.89
N PRO A 318 17.30 -1.93 -1.88
CA PRO A 318 16.64 -0.64 -1.61
C PRO A 318 16.78 0.42 -2.70
N SER A 319 17.69 0.23 -3.64
CA SER A 319 17.90 1.12 -4.78
C SER A 319 17.10 0.67 -6.01
N ARG A 320 16.44 -0.49 -5.99
CA ARG A 320 15.48 -0.87 -7.02
C ARG A 320 14.17 -0.10 -6.83
N GLY A 321 13.50 0.16 -7.96
CA GLY A 321 12.28 0.95 -8.02
C GLY A 321 11.03 0.17 -7.58
N SER A 322 9.96 0.90 -7.27
CA SER A 322 8.59 0.40 -7.28
C SER A 322 7.77 1.31 -8.17
N GLU A 323 7.12 0.74 -9.18
CA GLU A 323 6.20 1.43 -10.06
C GLU A 323 5.01 2.02 -9.30
N TYR A 324 4.55 3.22 -9.67
CA TYR A 324 3.43 3.87 -8.99
C TYR A 324 2.10 3.14 -9.23
N CYS A 325 1.83 2.64 -10.45
CA CYS A 325 0.65 1.81 -10.72
C CYS A 325 0.60 0.59 -9.80
N ALA A 326 1.73 -0.11 -9.61
CA ALA A 326 1.79 -1.26 -8.72
C ALA A 326 1.39 -0.91 -7.28
N SER A 327 1.73 0.28 -6.79
CA SER A 327 1.33 0.74 -5.46
C SER A 327 -0.19 0.89 -5.33
N VAL A 328 -0.86 1.50 -6.31
CA VAL A 328 -2.31 1.75 -6.24
C VAL A 328 -3.15 0.51 -6.51
N GLU A 329 -2.74 -0.35 -7.46
CA GLU A 329 -3.45 -1.60 -7.75
C GLU A 329 -3.29 -2.64 -6.63
N THR A 330 -2.10 -2.71 -6.04
CA THR A 330 -1.85 -3.58 -4.88
C THR A 330 -2.69 -3.14 -3.68
N THR A 331 -2.80 -1.82 -3.45
CA THR A 331 -3.65 -1.27 -2.39
C THR A 331 -5.09 -1.76 -2.56
N PHE A 332 -5.67 -1.58 -3.76
CA PHE A 332 -7.04 -2.02 -4.04
C PHE A 332 -7.24 -3.55 -3.95
N SER A 333 -6.24 -4.33 -4.38
CA SER A 333 -6.31 -5.79 -4.28
C SER A 333 -6.24 -6.28 -2.83
N LEU A 334 -5.40 -5.66 -1.99
CA LEU A 334 -5.35 -5.93 -0.54
C LEU A 334 -6.66 -5.56 0.16
N GLU A 335 -7.26 -4.43 -0.20
CA GLU A 335 -8.59 -4.02 0.29
C GLU A 335 -9.65 -5.07 -0.06
N THR A 336 -9.61 -5.59 -1.29
CA THR A 336 -10.54 -6.60 -1.79
C THR A 336 -10.41 -7.93 -1.05
N ILE A 337 -9.18 -8.42 -0.84
CA ILE A 337 -8.98 -9.68 -0.12
C ILE A 337 -9.28 -9.53 1.38
N TYR A 338 -9.04 -8.36 1.97
CA TYR A 338 -9.44 -8.07 3.35
C TYR A 338 -10.96 -8.08 3.50
N ALA A 339 -11.70 -7.41 2.61
CA ALA A 339 -13.16 -7.46 2.61
C ALA A 339 -13.68 -8.89 2.44
N THR A 340 -13.01 -9.69 1.60
CA THR A 340 -13.46 -11.06 1.28
C THR A 340 -13.17 -12.07 2.40
N LEU A 341 -11.97 -12.05 2.99
CA LEU A 341 -11.51 -13.11 3.92
C LEU A 341 -11.11 -12.59 5.31
N GLY A 342 -11.02 -11.27 5.52
CA GLY A 342 -10.91 -10.65 6.85
C GLY A 342 -9.56 -10.80 7.57
N ASN A 343 -8.46 -11.13 6.88
CA ASN A 343 -7.14 -11.21 7.53
C ASN A 343 -6.62 -9.80 7.89
N PRO A 344 -6.46 -9.46 9.19
CA PRO A 344 -6.05 -8.12 9.61
C PRO A 344 -4.67 -7.70 9.12
N GLU A 345 -3.76 -8.64 8.83
CA GLU A 345 -2.41 -8.34 8.35
C GLU A 345 -2.43 -7.66 6.96
N TRP A 346 -3.41 -8.02 6.12
CA TRP A 346 -3.59 -7.37 4.81
C TRP A 346 -4.06 -5.93 4.96
N ALA A 347 -4.87 -5.61 5.97
CA ALA A 347 -5.27 -4.23 6.25
C ALA A 347 -4.12 -3.39 6.82
N ASP A 348 -3.26 -3.97 7.68
CA ASP A 348 -2.02 -3.31 8.10
C ASP A 348 -1.11 -3.01 6.91
N LEU A 349 -1.03 -3.94 5.95
CA LEU A 349 -0.25 -3.79 4.73
C LEU A 349 -0.82 -2.72 3.79
N THR A 350 -2.15 -2.70 3.59
CA THR A 350 -2.86 -1.64 2.86
C THR A 350 -2.52 -0.26 3.44
N GLU A 351 -2.60 -0.09 4.77
CA GLU A 351 -2.27 1.18 5.42
C GLU A 351 -0.79 1.55 5.26
N LYS A 352 0.13 0.57 5.31
CA LYS A 352 1.55 0.84 5.04
C LYS A 352 1.76 1.37 3.62
N ILE A 353 1.12 0.80 2.61
CA ILE A 353 1.24 1.30 1.23
C ILE A 353 0.64 2.70 1.12
N ALA A 354 -0.58 2.90 1.63
CA ALA A 354 -1.30 4.17 1.55
C ALA A 354 -0.57 5.32 2.26
N TYR A 355 -0.01 5.09 3.44
CA TYR A 355 0.64 6.14 4.25
C TYR A 355 2.13 6.31 4.00
N ASN A 356 2.75 5.46 3.17
CA ASN A 356 4.18 5.57 2.86
C ASN A 356 4.46 5.63 1.36
N SER A 357 4.08 4.60 0.61
CA SER A 357 4.48 4.45 -0.80
C SER A 357 3.77 5.46 -1.71
N ILE A 358 2.45 5.57 -1.59
CA ILE A 358 1.63 6.49 -2.40
C ILE A 358 2.09 7.96 -2.25
N PRO A 359 2.14 8.55 -1.03
CA PRO A 359 2.56 9.95 -0.89
C PRO A 359 4.04 10.19 -1.25
N ALA A 360 4.90 9.17 -1.11
CA ALA A 360 6.32 9.29 -1.43
C ALA A 360 6.63 9.46 -2.92
N GLN A 361 5.73 9.00 -3.78
CA GLN A 361 5.87 8.91 -5.24
C GLN A 361 5.31 10.14 -5.98
N SER A 362 4.78 11.13 -5.27
CA SER A 362 4.25 12.37 -5.86
C SER A 362 4.79 13.62 -5.17
N THR A 363 4.81 14.75 -5.89
CA THR A 363 5.04 16.06 -5.27
C THR A 363 3.89 16.38 -4.32
N PRO A 364 4.12 17.17 -3.27
CA PRO A 364 3.09 17.42 -2.25
C PRO A 364 1.86 18.16 -2.81
N ASP A 365 2.00 18.86 -3.93
CA ASP A 365 0.92 19.52 -4.67
C ASP A 365 0.26 18.64 -5.75
N TRP A 366 0.72 17.39 -5.91
CA TRP A 366 0.21 16.40 -6.87
C TRP A 366 0.35 16.80 -8.34
N TRP A 367 1.29 17.68 -8.68
CA TRP A 367 1.55 18.11 -10.06
C TRP A 367 2.58 17.25 -10.81
N ALA A 368 3.41 16.51 -10.08
CA ALA A 368 4.38 15.59 -10.64
C ALA A 368 4.43 14.27 -9.84
N HIS A 369 4.83 13.19 -10.50
CA HIS A 369 5.01 11.88 -9.88
C HIS A 369 6.27 11.20 -10.41
N GLN A 370 6.74 10.18 -9.70
CA GLN A 370 7.83 9.31 -10.16
C GLN A 370 7.25 8.04 -10.78
N TYR A 371 7.89 7.51 -11.81
CA TYR A 371 7.58 6.15 -12.27
C TYR A 371 8.12 5.16 -11.23
N LEU A 372 9.41 5.25 -10.91
CA LEU A 372 10.11 4.36 -9.97
C LEU A 372 10.58 5.08 -8.72
N GLN A 373 9.96 4.76 -7.57
CA GLN A 373 10.43 5.23 -6.27
C GLN A 373 11.27 4.18 -5.54
N GLN A 374 12.35 4.65 -4.90
CA GLN A 374 13.35 3.81 -4.23
C GLN A 374 13.24 3.97 -2.71
N THR A 375 13.51 2.91 -1.94
CA THR A 375 13.57 3.01 -0.48
C THR A 375 14.75 3.89 -0.04
N ASN A 376 15.88 3.74 -0.73
CA ASN A 376 17.05 4.61 -0.58
C ASN A 376 17.18 5.43 -1.86
N GLN A 377 16.66 6.66 -1.83
CA GLN A 377 16.57 7.55 -2.99
C GLN A 377 17.48 8.75 -2.78
N ILE A 378 18.69 8.68 -3.35
CA ILE A 378 19.77 9.65 -3.12
C ILE A 378 19.79 10.80 -4.14
N TRP A 379 18.97 10.70 -5.18
CA TRP A 379 18.63 11.75 -6.14
C TRP A 379 17.32 11.42 -6.85
N VAL A 380 16.79 12.44 -7.52
CA VAL A 380 15.73 12.35 -8.54
C VAL A 380 16.33 13.00 -9.77
N ARG A 381 16.67 12.22 -10.80
CA ARG A 381 17.28 12.74 -12.03
C ARG A 381 17.14 11.76 -13.19
N ASN A 382 17.49 12.21 -14.38
CA ASN A 382 17.73 11.31 -15.51
C ASN A 382 19.03 10.51 -15.29
N HIS A 383 18.94 9.19 -15.36
CA HIS A 383 20.02 8.23 -15.06
C HIS A 383 20.92 7.96 -16.27
N THR A 384 21.78 8.93 -16.59
CA THR A 384 22.72 8.81 -17.71
C THR A 384 24.00 8.02 -17.38
N ASP A 385 24.23 7.68 -16.11
CA ASP A 385 25.49 7.10 -15.61
C ASP A 385 25.36 5.59 -15.26
N GLY A 386 24.33 4.94 -15.78
CA GLY A 386 23.87 3.60 -15.36
C GLY A 386 22.54 3.70 -14.61
N MET A 387 21.87 2.55 -14.47
CA MET A 387 20.59 2.42 -13.77
C MET A 387 20.55 1.12 -12.97
N ALA A 388 19.86 1.12 -11.82
CA ALA A 388 19.66 -0.08 -11.00
C ALA A 388 18.60 -1.05 -11.56
N TRP A 389 17.67 -0.54 -12.38
CA TRP A 389 16.56 -1.31 -12.97
C TRP A 389 16.93 -1.98 -14.29
N ALA A 390 16.14 -3.00 -14.68
CA ALA A 390 16.44 -3.87 -15.81
C ALA A 390 15.75 -3.46 -17.12
N THR A 391 14.46 -3.11 -17.07
CA THR A 391 13.61 -2.90 -18.26
C THR A 391 13.24 -1.44 -18.51
N ASP A 392 13.20 -0.63 -17.46
CA ASP A 392 12.76 0.76 -17.53
C ASP A 392 13.80 1.74 -18.11
N GLY A 393 13.33 2.88 -18.63
CA GLY A 393 14.19 3.91 -19.20
C GLY A 393 14.97 4.73 -18.18
N SER A 394 15.95 5.52 -18.63
CA SER A 394 16.74 6.37 -17.72
C SER A 394 15.93 7.51 -17.07
N TYR A 395 14.76 7.81 -17.61
CA TYR A 395 13.89 8.91 -17.13
C TYR A 395 12.93 8.48 -16.01
N SER A 396 12.89 7.20 -15.63
CA SER A 396 11.93 6.64 -14.67
C SER A 396 12.07 7.17 -13.24
N ASN A 397 13.22 7.74 -12.90
CA ASN A 397 13.50 8.31 -11.59
C ASN A 397 13.26 9.83 -11.52
N VAL A 398 12.86 10.48 -12.61
CA VAL A 398 12.47 11.90 -12.60
C VAL A 398 11.06 12.05 -12.00
N MET A 399 10.81 13.13 -11.28
CA MET A 399 9.45 13.52 -10.88
C MET A 399 8.85 14.35 -12.01
N GLY A 400 7.79 13.89 -12.66
CA GLY A 400 7.26 14.57 -13.84
C GLY A 400 5.83 14.20 -14.19
N MET A 401 5.45 14.59 -15.41
CA MET A 401 4.14 14.27 -16.00
C MET A 401 4.08 12.89 -16.62
N GLU A 402 5.10 12.50 -17.39
CA GLU A 402 5.22 11.21 -18.09
C GLU A 402 6.63 10.62 -17.90
N PRO A 403 7.13 10.51 -16.64
CA PRO A 403 8.39 9.81 -16.44
C PRO A 403 8.25 8.37 -16.96
N ASN A 404 9.14 7.95 -17.85
CA ASN A 404 9.12 6.65 -18.52
C ASN A 404 7.92 6.38 -19.43
N TYR A 405 6.71 6.29 -18.88
CA TYR A 405 5.47 5.93 -19.58
C TYR A 405 4.24 6.57 -18.91
N PRO A 406 3.19 6.96 -19.66
CA PRO A 406 2.04 7.73 -19.14
C PRO A 406 1.00 6.90 -18.36
N CYS A 407 1.17 5.59 -18.19
CA CYS A 407 0.23 4.74 -17.44
C CYS A 407 0.01 5.27 -16.02
N CYS A 408 1.11 5.58 -15.32
CA CYS A 408 1.07 6.14 -13.97
C CYS A 408 0.33 7.49 -13.95
N THR A 409 0.47 8.32 -14.99
CA THR A 409 -0.20 9.63 -15.09
C THR A 409 -1.71 9.50 -14.91
N VAL A 410 -2.34 8.54 -15.60
CA VAL A 410 -3.80 8.33 -15.55
C VAL A 410 -4.23 7.40 -14.41
N ASN A 411 -3.32 6.54 -13.92
CA ASN A 411 -3.68 5.47 -12.99
C ASN A 411 -3.50 5.84 -11.51
N HIS A 412 -2.39 6.49 -11.14
CA HIS A 412 -2.10 6.84 -9.74
C HIS A 412 -3.22 7.64 -9.01
N PRO A 413 -4.07 8.45 -9.67
CA PRO A 413 -5.12 9.20 -8.98
C PRO A 413 -6.17 8.34 -8.28
N GLN A 414 -6.26 7.05 -8.59
CA GLN A 414 -7.24 6.18 -7.95
C GLN A 414 -6.92 5.84 -6.48
N GLY A 415 -5.64 5.93 -6.07
CA GLY A 415 -5.15 5.35 -4.82
C GLY A 415 -5.91 5.83 -3.57
N TRP A 416 -5.92 7.14 -3.33
CA TRP A 416 -6.61 7.72 -2.17
C TRP A 416 -8.14 7.63 -2.24
N PRO A 417 -8.80 7.98 -3.37
CA PRO A 417 -10.26 7.90 -3.45
C PRO A 417 -10.79 6.49 -3.18
N LYS A 418 -10.13 5.44 -3.71
CA LYS A 418 -10.53 4.05 -3.43
C LYS A 418 -10.25 3.64 -1.99
N PHE A 419 -9.08 4.00 -1.46
CA PHE A 419 -8.75 3.78 -0.05
C PHE A 419 -9.78 4.37 0.91
N TRP A 420 -10.25 5.60 0.66
CA TRP A 420 -11.32 6.20 1.45
C TRP A 420 -12.65 5.49 1.26
N SER A 421 -13.05 5.18 0.03
CA SER A 421 -14.30 4.44 -0.24
C SER A 421 -14.34 3.11 0.52
N ASN A 422 -13.22 2.40 0.58
CA ASN A 422 -13.12 1.08 1.20
C ASN A 422 -12.79 1.12 2.70
N SER A 423 -12.56 2.30 3.28
CA SER A 423 -12.24 2.47 4.71
C SER A 423 -13.34 1.98 5.65
N PHE A 424 -14.59 1.95 5.20
CA PHE A 424 -15.71 1.36 5.93
C PHE A 424 -16.25 0.14 5.23
N LEU A 425 -16.61 -0.89 6.00
CA LEU A 425 -17.23 -2.13 5.52
C LEU A 425 -18.51 -2.45 6.32
N LEU A 426 -19.38 -3.25 5.75
CA LEU A 426 -20.57 -3.83 6.36
C LEU A 426 -20.28 -5.25 6.81
N ALA A 427 -20.62 -5.58 8.06
CA ALA A 427 -20.48 -6.92 8.64
C ALA A 427 -21.84 -7.47 9.11
N ASP A 428 -21.84 -8.71 9.61
CA ASP A 428 -23.00 -9.39 10.20
C ASP A 428 -24.23 -9.36 9.27
N ASN A 429 -24.09 -9.86 8.04
CA ASN A 429 -25.12 -9.79 7.00
C ASN A 429 -25.64 -8.36 6.77
N LYS A 430 -24.71 -7.40 6.70
CA LYS A 430 -24.98 -5.97 6.48
C LYS A 430 -25.76 -5.29 7.61
N THR A 431 -25.74 -5.84 8.83
CA THR A 431 -26.40 -5.25 10.01
C THR A 431 -25.45 -4.54 10.98
N SER A 432 -24.15 -4.60 10.72
CA SER A 432 -23.08 -3.93 11.48
C SER A 432 -22.18 -3.14 10.54
N LEU A 433 -21.44 -2.17 11.08
CA LEU A 433 -20.50 -1.32 10.35
C LEU A 433 -19.09 -1.50 10.94
N VAL A 434 -18.07 -1.51 10.09
CA VAL A 434 -16.65 -1.68 10.44
C VAL A 434 -15.87 -0.47 9.93
N HIS A 435 -15.05 0.17 10.76
CA HIS A 435 -13.97 1.05 10.30
C HIS A 435 -12.71 0.20 10.13
N ALA A 436 -12.41 -0.14 8.87
CA ALA A 436 -11.40 -1.10 8.45
C ALA A 436 -10.04 -0.45 8.20
N PHE A 437 -9.99 0.60 7.37
CA PHE A 437 -8.76 1.35 7.09
C PHE A 437 -8.84 2.68 7.82
N LEU A 438 -8.02 2.82 8.85
CA LEU A 438 -8.15 3.87 9.86
C LEU A 438 -7.70 5.21 9.31
N GLY A 439 -8.58 6.20 9.32
CA GLY A 439 -8.22 7.59 9.00
C GLY A 439 -9.39 8.53 9.26
N PRO A 440 -9.22 9.84 9.02
CA PRO A 440 -10.31 10.79 9.16
C PRO A 440 -11.28 10.66 7.99
N ALA A 441 -12.53 10.30 8.31
CA ALA A 441 -13.57 10.09 7.33
C ALA A 441 -14.96 10.33 7.94
N THR A 442 -15.94 10.54 7.08
CA THR A 442 -17.35 10.46 7.45
C THR A 442 -18.03 9.37 6.65
N VAL A 443 -18.93 8.61 7.26
CA VAL A 443 -19.81 7.67 6.54
C VAL A 443 -21.26 7.91 6.92
N SER A 444 -22.17 7.85 5.94
CA SER A 444 -23.62 7.85 6.18
C SER A 444 -24.29 6.76 5.36
N THR A 445 -24.94 5.81 6.02
CA THR A 445 -25.51 4.62 5.38
C THR A 445 -26.81 4.14 6.04
N THR A 446 -27.49 3.21 5.38
CA THR A 446 -28.62 2.46 5.94
C THR A 446 -28.26 0.98 5.97
N LEU A 447 -28.28 0.39 7.16
CA LEU A 447 -28.00 -1.03 7.39
C LEU A 447 -29.18 -1.88 6.93
N ALA A 448 -28.95 -3.18 6.67
CA ALA A 448 -29.98 -4.09 6.13
C ALA A 448 -31.21 -4.25 7.04
N ASN A 449 -31.09 -3.97 8.33
CA ASN A 449 -32.22 -3.96 9.28
C ASN A 449 -33.02 -2.64 9.27
N GLY A 450 -32.70 -1.69 8.39
CA GLY A 450 -33.34 -0.38 8.28
C GLY A 450 -32.76 0.70 9.21
N THR A 451 -31.69 0.41 9.95
CA THR A 451 -31.02 1.39 10.81
C THR A 451 -30.26 2.40 9.95
N SER A 452 -30.58 3.69 10.11
CA SER A 452 -29.77 4.76 9.53
C SER A 452 -28.64 5.08 10.50
N ALA A 453 -27.40 5.05 10.01
CA ALA A 453 -26.19 5.29 10.80
C ALA A 453 -25.32 6.35 10.10
N SER A 454 -24.76 7.26 10.89
CA SER A 454 -23.78 8.25 10.46
C SER A 454 -22.62 8.23 11.43
N VAL A 455 -21.39 8.18 10.92
CA VAL A 455 -20.15 8.19 11.70
C VAL A 455 -19.27 9.30 11.18
N THR A 456 -18.70 10.10 12.08
CA THR A 456 -17.59 11.01 11.81
C THR A 456 -16.39 10.55 12.62
N VAL A 457 -15.25 10.38 11.95
CA VAL A 457 -13.96 10.07 12.57
C VAL A 457 -13.09 11.33 12.49
N ASP A 458 -12.89 11.97 13.62
CA ASP A 458 -11.98 13.11 13.77
C ASP A 458 -10.65 12.61 14.34
N THR A 459 -9.57 12.75 13.56
CA THR A 459 -8.27 12.21 13.93
C THR A 459 -7.14 12.82 13.12
N LEU A 460 -5.95 12.88 13.74
CA LEU A 460 -4.69 13.15 13.06
C LEU A 460 -3.99 11.86 12.58
N TYR A 461 -4.55 10.67 12.85
CA TYR A 461 -4.01 9.39 12.38
C TYR A 461 -3.75 9.46 10.86
N PRO A 462 -2.59 8.97 10.37
CA PRO A 462 -1.57 8.19 11.10
C PRO A 462 -0.54 9.03 11.87
N PHE A 463 -0.62 10.36 11.82
CA PHE A 463 0.31 11.28 12.51
C PHE A 463 -0.07 11.59 13.95
N GLY A 464 -1.09 10.91 14.48
CA GLY A 464 -1.53 10.97 15.86
C GLY A 464 -2.11 9.62 16.28
N SER A 465 -2.15 9.38 17.59
CA SER A 465 -2.50 8.09 18.18
C SER A 465 -3.97 7.97 18.62
N THR A 466 -4.77 9.02 18.47
CA THR A 466 -6.16 9.05 18.95
C THR A 466 -7.14 9.19 17.79
N LEU A 467 -8.20 8.38 17.81
CA LEU A 467 -9.33 8.45 16.89
C LEU A 467 -10.61 8.75 17.68
N SER A 468 -11.25 9.88 17.38
CA SER A 468 -12.48 10.32 18.01
C SER A 468 -13.66 10.09 17.07
N TYR A 469 -14.57 9.21 17.46
CA TYR A 469 -15.75 8.86 16.68
C TYR A 469 -16.99 9.54 17.27
N ASN A 470 -17.75 10.21 16.41
CA ASN A 470 -19.11 10.64 16.69
C ASN A 470 -20.08 9.84 15.83
N ILE A 471 -20.94 9.05 16.47
CA ILE A 471 -21.86 8.12 15.81
C ILE A 471 -23.30 8.56 16.12
N THR A 472 -24.12 8.73 15.09
CA THR A 472 -25.57 8.92 15.22
C THR A 472 -26.30 7.74 14.58
N ALA A 473 -27.26 7.16 15.29
CA ALA A 473 -28.01 6.00 14.80
C ALA A 473 -29.51 6.10 15.09
N SER A 474 -30.36 5.64 14.15
CA SER A 474 -31.81 5.59 14.38
C SER A 474 -32.23 4.45 15.32
N ALA A 475 -31.46 3.37 15.37
CA ALA A 475 -31.69 2.20 16.20
C ALA A 475 -30.33 1.57 16.62
N PRO A 476 -30.31 0.70 17.65
CA PRO A 476 -29.08 0.07 18.09
C PRO A 476 -28.46 -0.86 17.03
N PHE A 477 -27.12 -0.85 16.94
CA PHE A 477 -26.34 -1.75 16.10
C PHE A 477 -24.92 -1.93 16.67
N THR A 478 -24.13 -2.85 16.11
CA THR A 478 -22.73 -3.02 16.48
C THR A 478 -21.82 -2.26 15.52
N PHE A 479 -20.96 -1.42 16.08
CA PHE A 479 -19.87 -0.79 15.36
C PHE A 479 -18.56 -1.50 15.69
N TYR A 480 -17.80 -1.88 14.67
CA TYR A 480 -16.48 -2.49 14.82
C TYR A 480 -15.40 -1.51 14.40
N ILE A 481 -14.28 -1.54 15.09
CA ILE A 481 -13.06 -0.83 14.73
C ILE A 481 -11.94 -1.85 14.63
N ARG A 482 -11.21 -1.88 13.52
CA ARG A 482 -10.03 -2.73 13.40
C ARG A 482 -8.93 -2.23 14.33
N ILE A 483 -8.32 -3.15 15.09
CA ILE A 483 -7.15 -2.87 15.91
C ILE A 483 -5.90 -3.33 15.13
N PRO A 484 -5.00 -2.41 14.75
CA PRO A 484 -3.78 -2.76 14.03
C PRO A 484 -2.86 -3.73 14.79
N GLY A 485 -2.16 -4.61 14.09
CA GLY A 485 -1.30 -5.63 14.71
C GLY A 485 -0.09 -5.07 15.46
N TRP A 486 0.33 -3.84 15.14
CA TRP A 486 1.40 -3.11 15.85
C TRP A 486 0.94 -2.45 17.16
N ALA A 487 -0.38 -2.33 17.40
CA ALA A 487 -0.91 -1.64 18.57
C ALA A 487 -0.66 -2.46 19.85
N GLN A 488 -0.09 -1.82 20.88
CA GLN A 488 0.34 -2.51 22.10
C GLN A 488 -0.73 -2.50 23.21
N ASP A 489 -0.46 -3.21 24.31
CA ASP A 489 -1.35 -3.35 25.49
C ASP A 489 -1.74 -2.02 26.16
N GLY A 490 -0.99 -0.93 25.91
CA GLY A 490 -1.32 0.42 26.38
C GLY A 490 -2.51 1.06 25.63
N SER A 491 -2.96 0.44 24.54
CA SER A 491 -4.11 0.92 23.76
C SER A 491 -5.40 0.82 24.58
N SER A 492 -6.30 1.79 24.39
CA SER A 492 -7.51 1.88 25.20
C SER A 492 -8.69 2.48 24.44
N ILE A 493 -9.90 2.22 24.93
CA ILE A 493 -11.15 2.73 24.38
C ILE A 493 -12.02 3.33 25.49
N SER A 494 -12.67 4.45 25.20
CA SER A 494 -13.73 5.04 26.02
C SER A 494 -14.99 5.23 25.19
N VAL A 495 -16.16 4.95 25.78
CA VAL A 495 -17.46 5.12 25.13
C VAL A 495 -18.32 6.06 25.98
N ASN A 496 -18.92 7.08 25.36
CA ASN A 496 -19.80 8.06 26.02
C ASN A 496 -19.15 8.74 27.24
N GLY A 497 -17.85 9.03 27.17
CA GLY A 497 -17.09 9.67 28.25
C GLY A 497 -16.87 8.79 29.49
N ALA A 498 -17.09 7.48 29.38
CA ALA A 498 -16.74 6.54 30.44
C ALA A 498 -15.21 6.51 30.68
N ALA A 499 -14.78 5.93 31.80
CA ALA A 499 -13.36 5.69 32.02
C ALA A 499 -12.79 4.80 30.89
N ALA A 500 -11.61 5.13 30.37
CA ALA A 500 -10.95 4.33 29.36
C ALA A 500 -10.67 2.92 29.89
N SER A 501 -10.91 1.92 29.06
CA SER A 501 -10.64 0.51 29.34
C SER A 501 -9.68 -0.07 28.30
N ALA A 502 -8.97 -1.13 28.68
CA ALA A 502 -8.16 -1.90 27.73
C ALA A 502 -9.01 -2.42 26.57
N LEU A 503 -8.39 -2.55 25.40
CA LEU A 503 -9.03 -3.14 24.22
C LEU A 503 -9.26 -4.65 24.43
N THR A 504 -10.33 -5.16 23.84
CA THR A 504 -10.67 -6.58 23.78
C THR A 504 -11.11 -6.96 22.37
N PRO A 505 -10.25 -6.81 21.35
CA PRO A 505 -10.59 -7.19 19.99
C PRO A 505 -10.79 -8.70 19.88
N ASP A 506 -11.62 -9.12 18.93
CA ASP A 506 -11.70 -10.53 18.57
C ASP A 506 -10.34 -11.05 18.11
N THR A 507 -9.93 -12.23 18.59
CA THR A 507 -8.58 -12.76 18.36
C THR A 507 -8.32 -13.18 16.92
N SER A 508 -9.37 -13.41 16.12
CA SER A 508 -9.23 -13.85 14.73
C SER A 508 -9.27 -12.70 13.74
N SER A 509 -10.19 -11.76 13.94
CA SER A 509 -10.44 -10.63 13.03
C SER A 509 -9.76 -9.33 13.47
N ALA A 510 -9.21 -9.28 14.70
CA ALA A 510 -8.70 -8.07 15.34
C ALA A 510 -9.72 -6.93 15.46
N LEU A 511 -11.03 -7.22 15.38
CA LEU A 511 -12.07 -6.21 15.48
C LEU A 511 -12.47 -5.94 16.93
N GLN A 512 -12.35 -4.68 17.36
CA GLN A 512 -12.92 -4.17 18.60
C GLN A 512 -14.41 -3.84 18.39
N SER A 513 -15.28 -4.47 19.15
CA SER A 513 -16.72 -4.18 19.11
C SER A 513 -17.12 -3.01 20.02
N VAL A 514 -18.08 -2.22 19.55
CA VAL A 514 -18.73 -1.12 20.27
C VAL A 514 -20.25 -1.26 20.08
N SER A 515 -20.98 -1.33 21.20
CA SER A 515 -22.45 -1.29 21.16
C SER A 515 -22.93 0.15 20.99
N VAL A 516 -23.56 0.44 19.84
CA VAL A 516 -24.14 1.75 19.55
C VAL A 516 -25.63 1.74 19.89
N GLY A 517 -26.09 2.74 20.65
CA GLY A 517 -27.50 2.93 20.97
C GLY A 517 -28.23 3.75 19.91
N SER A 518 -29.55 3.90 20.06
CA SER A 518 -30.29 4.93 19.30
C SER A 518 -29.91 6.33 19.81
N GLY A 519 -29.74 7.29 18.91
CA GLY A 519 -29.26 8.63 19.21
C GLY A 519 -27.75 8.76 18.96
N GLU A 520 -27.08 9.56 19.79
CA GLU A 520 -25.65 9.83 19.69
C GLU A 520 -24.83 8.84 20.55
N THR A 521 -23.67 8.45 20.05
CA THR A 521 -22.65 7.68 20.77
C THR A 521 -21.28 8.25 20.42
N THR A 522 -20.48 8.56 21.43
CA THR A 522 -19.07 8.97 21.22
C THR A 522 -18.13 7.84 21.59
N VAL A 523 -17.05 7.67 20.83
CA VAL A 523 -16.00 6.70 21.09
C VAL A 523 -14.65 7.39 20.97
N GLU A 524 -13.79 7.24 21.97
CA GLU A 524 -12.39 7.65 21.90
C GLU A 524 -11.54 6.40 21.89
N LEU A 525 -10.79 6.18 20.81
CA LEU A 525 -9.82 5.10 20.67
C LEU A 525 -8.41 5.69 20.74
N TYR A 526 -7.60 5.19 21.67
CA TYR A 526 -6.17 5.47 21.74
C TYR A 526 -5.39 4.21 21.35
N LEU A 527 -4.47 4.37 20.40
CA LEU A 527 -3.58 3.30 19.92
C LEU A 527 -2.15 3.57 20.41
N ASP A 528 -1.60 2.63 21.18
CA ASP A 528 -0.25 2.73 21.70
C ASP A 528 0.78 2.40 20.60
N MET A 529 1.31 3.45 19.98
CA MET A 529 2.29 3.40 18.88
C MET A 529 3.73 3.43 19.40
N GLN A 530 4.43 2.29 19.33
CA GLN A 530 5.84 2.18 19.70
C GLN A 530 6.76 2.34 18.49
N ILE A 531 8.04 2.63 18.75
CA ILE A 531 9.08 2.54 17.73
C ILE A 531 9.40 1.05 17.52
N GLU A 532 9.24 0.58 16.28
CA GLU A 532 9.58 -0.77 15.88
C GLU A 532 10.74 -0.74 14.88
N THR A 533 11.60 -1.75 14.91
CA THR A 533 12.73 -1.87 14.00
C THR A 533 12.72 -3.21 13.30
N ASP A 534 12.73 -3.19 11.98
CA ASP A 534 12.88 -4.38 11.15
C ASP A 534 14.34 -4.55 10.74
N GLU A 535 14.93 -5.72 10.98
CA GLU A 535 16.21 -6.06 10.40
C GLU A 535 16.06 -6.31 8.89
N ARG A 536 16.98 -5.77 8.10
CA ARG A 536 17.03 -5.86 6.64
C ARG A 536 18.40 -6.35 6.19
N SER A 537 18.62 -6.42 4.88
CA SER A 537 19.85 -6.93 4.27
C SER A 537 21.10 -6.28 4.88
N ASN A 538 22.17 -7.07 5.05
CA ASN A 538 23.44 -6.62 5.62
C ASN A 538 23.30 -6.01 7.03
N SER A 539 22.32 -6.50 7.81
CA SER A 539 21.98 -6.02 9.16
C SER A 539 21.70 -4.52 9.24
N SER A 540 21.29 -3.91 8.13
CA SER A 540 20.64 -2.60 8.12
C SER A 540 19.26 -2.71 8.78
N ILE A 541 18.65 -1.57 9.10
CA ILE A 541 17.33 -1.53 9.75
C ILE A 541 16.34 -0.64 9.01
N ALA A 542 15.05 -0.94 9.12
CA ALA A 542 13.97 0.01 8.84
C ALA A 542 13.28 0.36 10.16
N ILE A 543 12.81 1.60 10.31
CA ILE A 543 12.25 2.11 11.57
C ILE A 543 10.80 2.50 11.34
N HIS A 544 9.90 1.94 12.13
CA HIS A 544 8.46 2.16 12.05
C HIS A 544 7.93 2.79 13.32
N ARG A 545 6.82 3.51 13.20
CA ARG A 545 5.94 3.84 14.33
C ARG A 545 4.50 3.88 13.83
N GLY A 546 3.66 2.98 14.35
CA GLY A 546 2.35 2.76 13.78
C GLY A 546 2.45 2.27 12.33
N PRO A 547 1.60 2.74 11.40
CA PRO A 547 1.70 2.37 9.98
C PRO A 547 2.83 3.12 9.24
N LEU A 548 3.49 4.11 9.87
CA LEU A 548 4.48 4.96 9.21
C LEU A 548 5.89 4.34 9.28
N LEU A 549 6.53 4.24 8.12
CA LEU A 549 7.99 4.11 7.99
C LEU A 549 8.64 5.48 8.20
N TYR A 550 9.78 5.51 8.87
CA TYR A 550 10.61 6.69 9.04
C TYR A 550 11.91 6.55 8.23
N ALA A 551 12.29 7.61 7.53
CA ALA A 551 13.53 7.67 6.74
C ALA A 551 14.32 8.94 7.07
N VAL A 552 15.64 8.87 6.96
CA VAL A 552 16.49 10.06 7.09
C VAL A 552 16.21 10.98 5.90
N ASP A 553 15.81 12.21 6.19
CA ASP A 553 15.52 13.26 5.23
C ASP A 553 16.82 13.88 4.70
N ILE A 554 17.03 13.84 3.38
CA ILE A 554 18.23 14.39 2.73
C ILE A 554 17.90 15.72 2.07
N ALA A 555 18.62 16.77 2.49
CA ALA A 555 18.52 18.08 1.88
C ALA A 555 18.92 18.04 0.40
N HIS A 556 18.19 18.73 -0.46
CA HIS A 556 18.37 18.70 -1.92
C HIS A 556 18.17 20.07 -2.55
N ASN A 557 18.69 20.22 -3.77
CA ASN A 557 18.28 21.31 -4.66
C ASN A 557 17.04 20.90 -5.47
N ASN A 558 16.34 21.87 -6.07
CA ASN A 558 15.26 21.61 -7.02
C ASN A 558 15.53 22.38 -8.31
N THR A 559 15.59 21.66 -9.42
CA THR A 559 15.67 22.22 -10.78
C THR A 559 14.46 21.77 -11.57
N GLU A 560 13.74 22.73 -12.15
CA GLU A 560 12.54 22.49 -12.96
C GLU A 560 12.85 22.66 -14.44
N THR A 561 12.29 21.77 -15.26
CA THR A 561 12.27 21.85 -16.71
C THR A 561 10.85 21.75 -17.25
N ALA A 562 10.65 22.07 -18.54
CA ALA A 562 9.39 21.72 -19.19
C ALA A 562 9.20 20.20 -19.12
N ALA A 563 7.96 19.74 -18.94
CA ALA A 563 7.67 18.33 -18.80
C ALA A 563 7.98 17.58 -20.10
N LEU A 564 8.76 16.50 -20.01
CA LEU A 564 9.10 15.66 -21.14
C LEU A 564 7.98 14.66 -21.40
N ARG A 565 7.53 14.56 -22.64
CA ARG A 565 6.62 13.49 -23.08
C ARG A 565 7.39 12.22 -23.38
N SER A 566 6.82 11.08 -23.02
CA SER A 566 7.44 9.77 -23.27
C SER A 566 7.52 9.49 -24.77
N SER A 567 8.66 8.96 -25.22
CA SER A 567 8.95 8.80 -26.65
C SER A 567 8.07 7.76 -27.32
N SER A 568 7.80 6.62 -26.67
CA SER A 568 6.99 5.54 -27.27
C SER A 568 5.52 5.97 -27.51
N PRO A 569 4.82 6.56 -26.53
CA PRO A 569 3.52 7.21 -26.75
C PRO A 569 3.53 8.27 -27.85
N LEU A 570 4.58 9.11 -27.89
CA LEU A 570 4.72 10.16 -28.90
C LEU A 570 4.85 9.56 -30.31
N GLU A 571 5.65 8.50 -30.46
CA GLU A 571 5.78 7.75 -31.71
C GLU A 571 4.44 7.10 -32.13
N PHE A 572 3.67 6.58 -31.17
CA PHE A 572 2.36 6.00 -31.45
C PHE A 572 1.37 7.06 -31.95
N ILE A 573 1.25 8.20 -31.27
CA ILE A 573 0.33 9.25 -31.73
C ILE A 573 0.71 9.81 -33.09
N GLU A 574 2.00 9.88 -33.45
CA GLU A 574 2.42 10.30 -34.79
C GLU A 574 1.82 9.45 -35.92
N THR A 575 1.40 8.21 -35.62
CA THR A 575 0.72 7.33 -36.58
C THR A 575 -0.77 7.63 -36.76
N LEU A 576 -1.38 8.35 -35.82
CA LEU A 576 -2.81 8.62 -35.79
C LEU A 576 -3.18 9.78 -36.74
N PRO A 577 -4.38 9.74 -37.35
CA PRO A 577 -4.81 10.78 -38.28
C PRO A 577 -5.17 12.08 -37.55
N ASN A 578 -4.84 13.24 -38.15
CA ASN A 578 -5.27 14.58 -37.71
C ASN A 578 -4.90 14.96 -36.26
N VAL A 579 -3.78 14.47 -35.73
CA VAL A 579 -3.28 14.85 -34.41
C VAL A 579 -2.94 16.36 -34.38
N PRO A 580 -3.38 17.11 -33.36
CA PRO A 580 -3.01 18.52 -33.24
C PRO A 580 -1.50 18.70 -33.13
N ALA A 581 -0.94 19.72 -33.80
CA ALA A 581 0.50 19.97 -33.77
C ALA A 581 1.05 20.29 -32.37
N SER A 582 0.21 20.80 -31.47
CA SER A 582 0.55 20.99 -30.05
C SER A 582 0.74 19.67 -29.29
N ASP A 583 0.11 18.59 -29.77
CA ASP A 583 0.21 17.28 -29.12
C ASP A 583 1.39 16.45 -29.68
N LEU A 584 2.07 16.94 -30.71
CA LEU A 584 3.27 16.33 -31.30
C LEU A 584 4.58 16.93 -30.77
N THR A 585 4.51 17.82 -29.78
CA THR A 585 5.72 18.44 -29.21
C THR A 585 6.35 17.54 -28.16
N GLN A 586 7.68 17.44 -28.17
CA GLN A 586 8.43 16.66 -27.18
C GLN A 586 8.21 17.13 -25.73
N TYR A 587 7.86 18.40 -25.53
CA TYR A 587 7.68 18.98 -24.20
C TYR A 587 6.27 19.55 -24.03
N ASP A 588 5.73 19.41 -22.82
CA ASP A 588 4.51 20.05 -22.37
C ASP A 588 4.83 21.22 -21.42
N ASN A 589 4.04 22.29 -21.48
CA ASN A 589 4.25 23.52 -20.72
C ASN A 589 3.19 23.77 -19.63
N HIS A 590 2.25 22.84 -19.43
CA HIS A 590 1.24 22.93 -18.36
C HIS A 590 1.79 22.46 -17.00
N THR A 591 2.89 21.72 -16.99
CA THR A 591 3.56 21.21 -15.79
C THR A 591 5.09 21.17 -15.97
N HIS A 592 5.80 20.75 -14.92
CA HIS A 592 7.24 20.73 -14.85
C HIS A 592 7.77 19.37 -14.40
N ASP A 593 8.91 19.00 -14.96
CA ASP A 593 9.69 17.89 -14.46
C ASP A 593 10.75 18.42 -13.48
N HIS A 594 10.95 17.70 -12.38
CA HIS A 594 11.85 18.08 -11.30
C HIS A 594 13.06 17.16 -11.23
N THR A 595 14.22 17.78 -11.05
CA THR A 595 15.48 17.13 -10.69
C THR A 595 15.91 17.56 -9.29
N TRP A 596 16.15 16.59 -8.42
CA TRP A 596 16.62 16.80 -7.04
C TRP A 596 17.97 16.13 -6.83
N LEU A 597 18.99 16.92 -6.52
CA LEU A 597 20.32 16.42 -6.19
C LEU A 597 20.61 16.68 -4.71
N ALA A 598 21.13 15.66 -4.02
CA ALA A 598 21.52 15.78 -2.62
C ALA A 598 22.55 16.90 -2.40
N THR A 599 22.35 17.65 -1.33
CA THR A 599 23.22 18.74 -0.85
C THR A 599 23.78 18.46 0.55
N ALA A 600 23.44 17.30 1.11
CA ALA A 600 23.94 16.77 2.36
C ALA A 600 24.42 15.31 2.14
N PRO A 601 25.29 14.77 3.03
CA PRO A 601 25.71 13.38 2.97
C PRO A 601 24.52 12.42 3.09
N TRP A 602 24.49 11.41 2.22
CA TRP A 602 23.50 10.33 2.23
C TRP A 602 24.13 8.99 2.66
N ASN A 603 25.44 8.85 2.46
CA ASN A 603 26.26 7.69 2.78
C ASN A 603 26.54 7.65 4.30
N ILE A 604 25.51 7.35 5.08
CA ILE A 604 25.54 7.46 6.54
C ILE A 604 25.14 6.15 7.22
N ALA A 605 25.64 5.94 8.43
CA ALA A 605 25.10 4.97 9.38
C ALA A 605 24.56 5.69 10.61
N ILE A 606 23.42 5.24 11.14
CA ILE A 606 22.82 5.79 12.35
C ILE A 606 23.16 4.96 13.59
N ASP A 607 23.10 5.57 14.78
CA ASP A 607 23.08 4.88 16.06
C ASP A 607 21.64 4.70 16.56
N PRO A 608 21.05 3.49 16.43
CA PRO A 608 19.68 3.25 16.84
C PRO A 608 19.44 3.50 18.33
N SER A 609 20.48 3.37 19.18
CA SER A 609 20.35 3.61 20.62
C SER A 609 20.13 5.07 21.00
N THR A 610 20.30 5.98 20.03
CA THR A 610 20.11 7.42 20.19
C THR A 610 18.80 7.93 19.59
N LEU A 611 18.00 7.03 18.99
CA LEU A 611 16.71 7.36 18.43
C LEU A 611 15.81 7.99 19.48
N THR A 612 15.32 9.19 19.18
CA THR A 612 14.39 9.93 20.02
C THR A 612 13.22 10.38 19.16
N PHE A 613 12.02 9.92 19.51
CA PHE A 613 10.78 10.35 18.86
C PHE A 613 10.32 11.70 19.41
N GLN A 614 9.81 12.54 18.53
CA GLN A 614 9.29 13.87 18.82
C GLN A 614 7.96 14.06 18.10
N GLU A 615 6.98 14.60 18.82
CA GLU A 615 5.65 14.88 18.30
C GLU A 615 5.19 16.23 18.81
N GLU A 616 4.86 17.13 17.89
CA GLU A 616 4.28 18.43 18.19
C GLU A 616 2.76 18.29 18.40
N SER A 617 2.23 18.96 19.43
CA SER A 617 0.78 19.05 19.63
C SER A 617 0.21 20.06 18.65
N VAL A 618 -0.62 19.58 17.72
CA VAL A 618 -1.32 20.41 16.73
C VAL A 618 -2.81 20.06 16.73
N ASP A 619 -3.66 21.05 16.45
CA ASP A 619 -5.10 20.83 16.32
C ASP A 619 -5.48 20.42 14.89
N GLU A 620 -4.72 20.89 13.89
CA GLU A 620 -4.95 20.64 12.47
C GLU A 620 -3.64 20.46 11.72
N LEU A 621 -3.66 19.66 10.64
CA LEU A 621 -2.51 19.47 9.75
C LEU A 621 -2.52 20.46 8.59
N PRO A 622 -1.35 20.86 8.08
CA PRO A 622 -1.25 21.72 6.90
C PRO A 622 -1.98 21.16 5.68
N TYR A 623 -2.36 22.03 4.75
CA TYR A 623 -3.04 21.65 3.50
C TYR A 623 -2.22 20.64 2.69
N TYR A 624 -0.93 20.88 2.54
CA TYR A 624 0.03 19.93 1.96
C TYR A 624 0.66 19.08 3.08
N VAL A 625 -0.13 18.18 3.66
CA VAL A 625 0.31 17.37 4.82
C VAL A 625 1.52 16.49 4.51
N TRP A 626 1.73 16.11 3.24
CA TRP A 626 2.88 15.32 2.78
C TRP A 626 4.07 16.18 2.33
N ASP A 627 4.03 17.49 2.58
CA ASP A 627 5.22 18.33 2.39
C ASP A 627 6.31 18.00 3.41
N THR A 628 7.57 18.25 3.05
CA THR A 628 8.71 17.90 3.90
C THR A 628 8.69 18.73 5.18
N GLY A 629 8.46 18.04 6.31
CA GLY A 629 8.34 18.65 7.62
C GLY A 629 6.99 19.28 7.93
N ALA A 630 5.96 19.02 7.12
CA ALA A 630 4.58 19.39 7.43
C ALA A 630 3.92 18.49 8.48
N GLN A 631 4.46 17.28 8.71
CA GLN A 631 3.95 16.34 9.70
C GLN A 631 4.44 16.74 11.11
N PRO A 632 3.60 16.60 12.16
CA PRO A 632 3.98 16.96 13.53
C PRO A 632 4.98 15.99 14.15
N GLN A 633 5.22 14.84 13.52
CA GLN A 633 6.06 13.76 14.03
C GLN A 633 7.42 13.73 13.33
N SER A 634 8.48 13.52 14.10
CA SER A 634 9.84 13.26 13.61
C SER A 634 10.63 12.41 14.60
N MET A 635 11.77 11.88 14.17
CA MET A 635 12.76 11.31 15.08
C MET A 635 14.12 11.96 14.86
N THR A 636 14.96 11.94 15.88
CA THR A 636 16.37 12.32 15.76
C THR A 636 17.26 11.16 16.17
N ALA A 637 18.40 11.02 15.52
CA ALA A 637 19.46 10.08 15.90
C ALA A 637 20.84 10.69 15.63
N LEU A 638 21.86 10.19 16.33
CA LEU A 638 23.25 10.38 15.91
C LEU A 638 23.54 9.51 14.68
N ALA A 639 24.33 10.04 13.76
CA ALA A 639 24.84 9.37 12.59
C ALA A 639 26.30 9.74 12.34
N CYS A 640 26.97 8.97 11.49
CA CYS A 640 28.27 9.32 10.93
C CYS A 640 28.32 8.95 9.45
N GLU A 641 29.17 9.63 8.68
CA GLU A 641 29.46 9.24 7.29
C GLU A 641 30.24 7.91 7.27
N ILE A 642 29.92 7.08 6.28
CA ILE A 642 30.51 5.75 6.08
C ILE A 642 30.97 5.58 4.63
N ASP A 643 31.80 4.56 4.39
CA ASP A 643 32.14 4.12 3.04
C ASP A 643 30.96 3.33 2.45
N TRP A 644 30.14 4.01 1.65
CA TRP A 644 29.01 3.43 0.93
C TRP A 644 29.04 3.95 -0.50
N PRO A 645 29.42 3.10 -1.48
CA PRO A 645 29.63 3.55 -2.85
C PRO A 645 28.31 3.73 -3.62
N VAL A 646 28.44 4.41 -4.76
CA VAL A 646 27.42 4.47 -5.81
C VAL A 646 27.73 3.39 -6.84
N VAL A 647 26.75 2.57 -7.17
CA VAL A 647 26.83 1.53 -8.21
C VAL A 647 25.68 1.74 -9.19
N SER A 648 25.99 1.70 -10.49
CA SER A 648 25.01 1.92 -11.56
C SER A 648 24.16 3.18 -11.39
N GLY A 649 24.77 4.27 -10.91
CA GLY A 649 24.05 5.54 -10.77
C GLY A 649 23.13 5.64 -9.56
N ASP A 650 23.16 4.70 -8.60
CA ASP A 650 22.39 4.71 -7.35
C ASP A 650 23.23 4.25 -6.15
N ALA A 651 22.69 4.34 -4.93
CA ALA A 651 23.35 3.78 -3.75
C ALA A 651 23.52 2.26 -3.92
N ASP A 652 24.67 1.70 -3.57
CA ASP A 652 24.83 0.23 -3.54
C ASP A 652 23.95 -0.37 -2.42
N TRP A 653 23.94 -1.70 -2.30
CA TRP A 653 23.42 -2.38 -1.11
C TRP A 653 23.92 -1.70 0.17
N PRO A 654 23.06 -1.51 1.18
CA PRO A 654 23.49 -1.03 2.49
C PRO A 654 24.69 -1.86 2.96
N PRO A 655 25.82 -1.25 3.33
CA PRO A 655 27.00 -1.99 3.76
C PRO A 655 26.72 -2.77 5.05
N GLN A 656 27.50 -3.84 5.27
CA GLN A 656 27.37 -4.70 6.44
C GLN A 656 27.52 -3.89 7.72
N SER A 657 26.43 -3.82 8.48
CA SER A 657 26.42 -3.16 9.79
C SER A 657 27.00 -4.06 10.88
N PRO A 658 27.64 -3.52 11.94
CA PRO A 658 27.91 -2.10 12.15
C PRO A 658 29.04 -1.56 11.26
N ASN A 659 28.95 -0.28 10.88
CA ASN A 659 29.88 0.36 9.94
C ASN A 659 30.94 1.21 10.61
N ASP A 660 32.12 1.34 10.00
CA ASP A 660 33.17 2.25 10.47
C ASP A 660 32.86 3.71 10.06
N CYS A 661 32.98 4.63 11.01
CA CYS A 661 32.80 6.06 10.74
C CYS A 661 34.02 6.67 10.06
N LEU A 662 33.78 7.47 9.03
CA LEU A 662 34.81 8.26 8.34
C LEU A 662 35.08 9.62 9.00
N GLY A 663 34.20 10.06 9.91
CA GLY A 663 34.28 11.37 10.56
C GLY A 663 33.52 11.43 11.88
N ASP A 664 33.36 12.65 12.39
CA ASP A 664 32.64 12.93 13.63
C ASP A 664 31.14 12.62 13.50
N ALA A 665 30.51 12.27 14.63
CA ALA A 665 29.07 12.06 14.67
C ALA A 665 28.29 13.39 14.57
N PHE A 666 27.13 13.36 13.92
CA PHE A 666 26.20 14.48 13.78
C PHE A 666 24.75 14.02 13.96
N ASN A 667 23.83 14.95 14.20
CA ASN A 667 22.41 14.64 14.29
C ASN A 667 21.80 14.55 12.89
N VAL A 668 20.94 13.55 12.70
CA VAL A 668 20.04 13.43 11.55
C VAL A 668 18.59 13.47 12.02
N THR A 669 17.71 13.95 11.14
CA THR A 669 16.26 13.92 11.35
C THR A 669 15.66 12.86 10.46
N LEU A 670 14.88 11.96 11.07
CA LEU A 670 14.03 11.03 10.35
C LEU A 670 12.61 11.58 10.33
N ARG A 671 11.95 11.46 9.19
CA ARG A 671 10.56 11.90 8.98
C ARG A 671 9.72 10.74 8.44
N PRO A 672 8.39 10.79 8.56
CA PRO A 672 7.51 9.86 7.86
C PRO A 672 7.90 9.76 6.38
N PHE A 673 8.02 8.54 5.87
CA PHE A 673 8.59 8.24 4.56
C PHE A 673 7.88 8.99 3.43
N GLY A 674 6.54 9.03 3.48
CA GLY A 674 5.70 9.79 2.53
C GLY A 674 5.99 11.29 2.48
N GLY A 675 6.51 11.86 3.57
CA GLY A 675 6.87 13.29 3.68
C GLY A 675 8.30 13.61 3.24
N THR A 676 9.10 12.61 2.87
CA THR A 676 10.49 12.81 2.40
C THR A 676 10.56 12.97 0.88
N ARG A 677 11.69 13.49 0.38
CA ARG A 677 11.98 13.64 -1.06
C ARG A 677 13.16 12.76 -1.45
N LEU A 678 14.35 13.17 -1.03
CA LEU A 678 15.52 12.30 -1.00
C LEU A 678 15.63 11.69 0.39
N ARG A 679 16.00 10.42 0.46
CA ARG A 679 15.80 9.63 1.68
C ARG A 679 16.71 8.40 1.77
N ILE A 680 17.03 8.00 3.00
CA ILE A 680 17.50 6.65 3.33
C ILE A 680 16.46 6.01 4.26
N GLY A 681 15.69 5.06 3.72
CA GLY A 681 14.67 4.31 4.47
C GLY A 681 15.15 2.95 4.99
N GLN A 682 16.21 2.40 4.40
CA GLN A 682 16.90 1.21 4.88
C GLN A 682 18.31 1.61 5.32
N LEU A 683 18.49 1.67 6.64
CA LEU A 683 19.54 2.42 7.31
C LEU A 683 20.67 1.49 7.79
N PRO A 684 21.91 1.67 7.30
CA PRO A 684 23.07 1.08 7.93
C PRO A 684 23.19 1.58 9.38
N THR A 685 23.74 0.74 10.26
CA THR A 685 23.86 1.08 11.69
C THR A 685 25.30 1.16 12.15
N GLN A 686 25.54 1.90 13.23
CA GLN A 686 26.81 1.99 13.96
C GLN A 686 26.55 2.43 15.41
N TRP A 687 27.34 1.94 16.36
CA TRP A 687 27.20 2.29 17.79
C TRP A 687 28.14 3.45 18.17
N LEU A 688 27.60 4.66 18.26
CA LEU A 688 28.33 5.93 18.44
C LEU A 688 28.38 6.38 19.90
N SER A 689 27.43 5.96 20.72
CA SER A 689 27.35 6.32 22.13
C SER A 689 28.47 5.65 22.97
N THR A 690 29.00 6.41 23.93
CA THR A 690 30.09 5.96 24.80
C THR A 690 29.59 4.96 25.84
N GLY A 691 29.84 3.68 25.60
CA GLY A 691 29.89 2.60 26.60
C GLY A 691 28.64 2.40 27.46
N TYR A 692 27.86 1.39 27.11
CA TYR A 692 26.79 0.90 27.98
C TYR A 692 27.35 0.05 29.11
N TRP A 693 26.75 0.18 30.29
CA TRP A 693 26.93 -0.74 31.39
C TRP A 693 25.99 -1.93 31.21
N VAL A 694 26.54 -3.12 31.00
CA VAL A 694 25.76 -4.35 31.06
C VAL A 694 25.74 -4.83 32.50
N LEU A 695 24.56 -4.98 33.08
CA LEU A 695 24.35 -5.59 34.39
C LEU A 695 24.05 -7.07 34.22
N VAL A 696 24.93 -7.93 34.72
CA VAL A 696 24.75 -9.37 34.73
C VAL A 696 24.38 -9.80 36.16
N LYS A 697 23.12 -10.20 36.34
CA LYS A 697 22.71 -10.93 37.54
C LYS A 697 23.30 -12.33 37.49
N HIS A 698 23.83 -12.80 38.60
CA HIS A 698 24.34 -14.15 38.76
C HIS A 698 24.03 -14.62 40.18
N TYR A 699 23.82 -15.93 40.34
CA TYR A 699 23.57 -16.53 41.65
C TYR A 699 24.81 -17.32 42.06
N GLU A 700 25.45 -16.94 43.16
CA GLU A 700 26.55 -17.70 43.76
C GLU A 700 26.04 -18.54 44.94
N GLU A 701 26.45 -19.80 45.01
CA GLU A 701 26.17 -20.66 46.16
C GLU A 701 27.25 -20.50 47.23
N PHE A 702 26.92 -19.83 48.34
CA PHE A 702 27.73 -19.85 49.56
C PHE A 702 27.06 -20.75 50.60
N GLY A 703 27.54 -21.99 50.72
CA GLY A 703 27.14 -22.90 51.79
C GLY A 703 25.65 -23.30 51.79
N ASN A 704 25.11 -23.68 50.62
CA ASN A 704 23.71 -24.06 50.39
C ASN A 704 22.68 -22.91 50.53
N VAL A 705 23.10 -21.65 50.38
CA VAL A 705 22.20 -20.50 50.29
C VAL A 705 22.49 -19.78 48.96
N PRO A 706 21.49 -19.58 48.08
CA PRO A 706 21.66 -18.75 46.88
C PRO A 706 21.81 -17.28 47.29
N VAL A 707 22.88 -16.63 46.85
CA VAL A 707 23.08 -15.19 47.02
C VAL A 707 23.05 -14.53 45.65
N GLU A 708 22.19 -13.53 45.46
CA GLU A 708 22.09 -12.74 44.23
C GLU A 708 23.26 -11.75 44.16
N GLY A 709 24.10 -11.89 43.12
CA GLY A 709 25.19 -10.98 42.78
C GLY A 709 24.86 -10.20 41.51
N VAL A 710 25.27 -8.93 41.45
CA VAL A 710 25.14 -8.08 40.26
C VAL A 710 26.53 -7.60 39.87
N SER A 711 26.97 -7.96 38.66
CA SER A 711 28.24 -7.50 38.07
C SER A 711 27.95 -6.47 36.99
N SER A 712 28.68 -5.36 36.97
CA SER A 712 28.59 -4.33 35.92
C SER A 712 29.80 -4.38 35.00
N TYR A 713 29.57 -4.39 33.69
CA TYR A 713 30.61 -4.37 32.66
C TYR A 713 30.47 -3.13 31.79
N LEU A 714 31.54 -2.34 31.65
CA LEU A 714 31.59 -1.20 30.74
C LEU A 714 32.02 -1.67 29.35
N LEU A 715 31.13 -1.55 28.36
CA LEU A 715 31.45 -1.84 26.96
C LEU A 715 32.25 -0.69 26.35
N LYS A 716 33.24 -1.00 25.52
CA LYS A 716 33.94 0.01 24.70
C LYS A 716 33.10 0.36 23.46
N PRO A 717 33.28 1.56 22.87
CA PRO A 717 32.61 1.94 21.62
C PRO A 717 32.78 0.87 20.53
N GLY A 718 31.74 0.62 19.75
CA GLY A 718 31.77 -0.31 18.60
C GLY A 718 31.58 -1.80 18.90
N HIS A 719 31.00 -2.19 20.05
CA HIS A 719 30.67 -3.60 20.35
C HIS A 719 29.17 -3.77 20.66
N ARG A 720 28.57 -4.82 20.10
CA ARG A 720 27.16 -5.17 20.27
C ARG A 720 26.94 -5.81 21.66
N PRO A 721 25.85 -5.51 22.41
CA PRO A 721 25.61 -6.10 23.74
C PRO A 721 25.54 -7.64 23.75
N ASP A 722 25.08 -8.23 22.64
CA ASP A 722 24.96 -9.68 22.37
C ASP A 722 26.27 -10.37 21.96
N GLN A 723 27.36 -9.62 21.73
CA GLN A 723 28.66 -10.18 21.32
C GLN A 723 29.60 -10.56 22.49
N PHE A 724 29.14 -10.50 23.75
CA PHE A 724 29.96 -10.91 24.90
C PHE A 724 29.82 -12.41 25.23
N PRO A 725 30.93 -13.12 25.57
CA PRO A 725 31.00 -14.57 25.77
C PRO A 725 30.19 -15.14 26.94
N VAL A 726 29.43 -14.31 27.66
CA VAL A 726 28.47 -14.78 28.68
C VAL A 726 27.30 -15.54 28.01
N LEU A 727 27.02 -15.26 26.73
CA LEU A 727 26.01 -15.98 25.95
C LEU A 727 26.44 -17.39 25.50
N ASP A 728 27.74 -17.66 25.37
CA ASP A 728 28.22 -19.01 25.00
C ASP A 728 28.17 -20.00 26.19
N ALA A 729 28.23 -19.51 27.43
CA ALA A 729 28.04 -20.35 28.62
C ALA A 729 26.59 -20.84 28.77
N LEU A 730 25.61 -20.15 28.16
CA LEU A 730 24.19 -20.51 28.19
C LEU A 730 23.84 -21.69 27.28
N ARG A 731 24.74 -22.12 26.37
CA ARG A 731 24.56 -23.35 25.56
C ARG A 731 25.06 -24.62 26.24
N SER A 732 25.78 -24.52 27.35
CA SER A 732 26.25 -25.67 28.14
C SER A 732 25.43 -25.83 29.43
N GLY A 733 24.15 -26.18 29.26
CA GLY A 733 23.16 -26.56 30.28
C GLY A 733 23.52 -26.50 31.77
N LEU A 734 22.97 -25.50 32.48
CA LEU A 734 22.52 -25.44 33.89
C LEU A 734 21.71 -24.11 34.07
N PRO A 735 20.84 -23.94 35.09
CA PRO A 735 19.49 -23.35 34.91
C PRO A 735 19.38 -21.82 34.86
N ALA A 736 18.45 -21.38 34.01
CA ALA A 736 17.71 -20.10 33.90
C ALA A 736 18.31 -18.82 34.53
N LEU A 737 18.68 -17.87 33.67
CA LEU A 737 18.94 -16.47 33.99
C LEU A 737 17.99 -15.59 33.18
N GLU A 738 17.23 -14.72 33.86
CA GLU A 738 16.38 -13.68 33.27
C GLU A 738 17.19 -12.40 33.07
N LEU A 739 17.09 -11.78 31.90
CA LEU A 739 17.65 -10.46 31.59
C LEU A 739 16.58 -9.39 31.84
N ASP A 740 16.88 -8.42 32.71
CA ASP A 740 16.04 -7.23 32.94
C ASP A 740 16.72 -6.02 32.30
N GLN A 741 16.06 -5.42 31.31
CA GLN A 741 16.47 -4.17 30.66
C GLN A 741 15.75 -2.99 31.32
N SER A 742 16.14 -2.63 32.55
CA SER A 742 15.69 -1.38 33.18
C SER A 742 16.84 -0.37 33.24
N GLY A 743 16.77 0.69 32.44
CA GLY A 743 17.69 1.82 32.50
C GLY A 743 17.51 2.63 33.79
N LEU A 744 18.59 2.80 34.57
CA LEU A 744 18.61 3.65 35.76
C LEU A 744 19.48 4.89 35.49
N HIS A 745 18.83 6.05 35.44
CA HIS A 745 19.46 7.37 35.43
C HIS A 745 20.25 7.60 36.73
N ALA A 746 21.51 8.02 36.60
CA ALA A 746 22.36 8.35 37.74
C ALA A 746 22.14 9.79 38.18
N ASP A 747 21.57 9.99 39.37
CA ASP A 747 21.70 11.24 40.11
C ASP A 747 21.77 10.93 41.62
N GLY A 748 22.86 11.33 42.30
CA GLY A 748 22.93 11.34 43.77
C GLY A 748 24.19 10.76 44.43
N ALA A 749 25.20 11.62 44.60
CA ALA A 749 26.20 11.70 45.68
C ALA A 749 26.52 10.45 46.54
N LEU A 750 27.66 9.81 46.29
CA LEU A 750 28.33 8.89 47.23
C LEU A 750 29.34 9.64 48.11
N ARG A 751 29.13 9.58 49.44
CA ARG A 751 30.14 9.92 50.45
C ARG A 751 30.48 8.67 51.27
N LYS A 752 31.80 8.52 51.45
CA LYS A 752 32.53 7.92 52.58
C LYS A 752 32.84 6.42 52.57
N ASP A 753 34.16 6.22 52.57
CA ASP A 753 34.93 5.43 53.55
C ASP A 753 34.60 3.94 53.66
N HIS A 754 35.48 3.08 53.11
CA HIS A 754 36.39 2.29 53.94
C HIS A 754 37.46 1.56 53.13
N ALA A 755 38.60 1.42 53.80
CA ALA A 755 39.90 0.93 53.35
C ALA A 755 39.91 -0.45 52.66
N VAL A 756 40.69 -0.50 51.58
CA VAL A 756 41.28 -1.71 50.98
C VAL A 756 42.32 -2.31 51.92
N PRO A 757 42.40 -3.65 52.04
CA PRO A 757 43.67 -4.32 52.22
C PRO A 757 44.05 -5.09 50.95
N GLN A 758 45.25 -4.78 50.47
CA GLN A 758 45.95 -5.48 49.41
C GLN A 758 46.10 -6.99 49.68
N LEU A 759 45.94 -7.80 48.64
CA LEU A 759 46.75 -9.00 48.41
C LEU A 759 47.06 -9.10 46.91
N SER A 760 48.36 -9.22 46.62
CA SER A 760 48.97 -9.29 45.28
C SER A 760 49.26 -10.77 44.89
N PRO A 761 49.84 -11.07 43.71
CA PRO A 761 49.21 -11.93 42.71
C PRO A 761 49.87 -13.31 42.57
N ARG A 762 49.12 -14.33 42.14
CA ARG A 762 49.62 -15.55 41.46
C ARG A 762 48.51 -16.08 40.52
N LEU A 763 48.69 -16.03 39.20
CA LEU A 763 49.02 -17.17 38.32
C LEU A 763 47.95 -18.27 38.40
N ARG A 764 47.16 -18.58 37.36
CA ARG A 764 47.40 -18.65 35.91
C ARG A 764 46.11 -18.37 35.14
#